data_AF-A0A7U9XVX0-F1
#
_entry.id   AF-A0A7U9XVX0-F1
#
_cell.length_a   1.000
_cell.length_b   1.000
_cell.length_c   1.000
_cell.angle_alpha   90.00
_cell.angle_beta   90.00
_cell.angle_gamma   90.00
#
_symmetry.space_group_name_H-M   'P 1'
#
loop_
_entity.id
_entity.type
_entity.pdbx_description
1 polymer ?
#
loop_
_entity_poly.entity_id
_entity_poly.type
_entity_poly.pdbx_seq_one_letter_code
_entity_poly.pdbx_strand_id
1 'polypeptide(L)'
;MKKYILIVIIMLISALLLIFFVFNKKEYHIYSKVGNDSIQVLKDNEYQDIFLKGVNIGATKPGFFPGELAITKNEYFQWFQMIKDMNANTVRVYTILSPNFYDALYDFNKDQEEPLYFMQGVWINEDDIVDILDVYGQDNKIINNFISDSKSAVDVINGNAQLPIRPGFASGSYTKDVSMYMVGWLLGLEWDPGFVINTNENNFEKIPFQGIYAYNTPDSSPFEIFLAEIAEEIISYEVDTYNNMRPLSFVNWLTTDPLSHPNEPFVSEDEVSVDVEHIKATENYEAGFFASYHIYPYYPEFMNYSLSYSNYIDNDGNINPYKGYLEDLKNHHSMPIVVGEFGIPSSRGKAHDALYTGFNQGNISEEMQGEMVVDLAHDIYESGYAGAMIFSWQDEWFKRTWNTNQYDLSHRRPFWSNIQTNEQYFGLLAFDPGEESRVSYADGDMSEWSNQDVILTQENQDISIKSDARYLYILINDQNFDFDTDKLYIAIDTLDGQGNDHIIDTNISFSRDADFVIEINDEDDSRILVDQYYDAFQYLHSYRYTYLEKTMIDNTKNSGVFNSMNLALSYPLYLPEEETNIPFQYYETGKLVYGNANPSSDSYNSLSDFYVNNHSIELQIPWQLLNFTDPSTKSIMSDIKTNTWLTSQMIDSIHLGWAVVKDDTDAINVQFGSYLLSSWEYPVYHERLKQSYYIIQSYFETID
;
A
#
# COMPACT_ATOMS: atom_id res chain seq x y z
N MET A 1 -7.57 -11.75 79.89
CA MET A 1 -8.65 -11.00 79.19
C MET A 1 -8.12 -10.02 78.13
N LYS A 2 -7.30 -9.00 78.46
CA LYS A 2 -6.85 -7.99 77.46
C LYS A 2 -6.13 -8.56 76.22
N LYS A 3 -5.25 -9.56 76.37
CA LYS A 3 -4.58 -10.22 75.22
C LYS A 3 -5.54 -11.00 74.31
N TYR A 4 -6.58 -11.59 74.88
CA TYR A 4 -7.57 -12.38 74.13
C TYR A 4 -8.48 -11.49 73.29
N ILE A 5 -8.87 -10.33 73.85
CA ILE A 5 -9.67 -9.32 73.14
C ILE A 5 -8.87 -8.75 71.95
N LEU A 6 -7.57 -8.50 72.13
CA LEU A 6 -6.72 -7.99 71.05
C LEU A 6 -6.60 -8.98 69.88
N ILE A 7 -6.44 -10.28 70.17
CA ILE A 7 -6.36 -11.33 69.14
C ILE A 7 -7.68 -11.43 68.37
N VAL A 8 -8.82 -11.38 69.06
CA VAL A 8 -10.15 -11.42 68.42
C VAL A 8 -10.39 -10.19 67.54
N ILE A 9 -9.95 -9.01 67.97
CA ILE A 9 -10.05 -7.78 67.16
C ILE A 9 -9.17 -7.88 65.91
N ILE A 10 -7.94 -8.38 66.03
CA ILE A 10 -7.04 -8.58 64.87
C ILE A 10 -7.63 -9.58 63.89
N MET A 11 -8.21 -10.69 64.37
CA MET A 11 -8.89 -11.67 63.50
C MET A 11 -10.11 -11.08 62.79
N LEU A 12 -10.92 -10.28 63.49
CA LEU A 12 -12.08 -9.60 62.90
C LEU A 12 -11.68 -8.57 61.85
N ILE A 13 -10.64 -7.77 62.11
CA ILE A 13 -10.10 -6.81 61.13
C ILE A 13 -9.52 -7.56 59.92
N SER A 14 -8.80 -8.65 60.15
CA SER A 14 -8.23 -9.45 59.06
C SER A 14 -9.32 -10.09 58.21
N ALA A 15 -10.39 -10.61 58.83
CA ALA A 15 -11.54 -11.17 58.13
C ALA A 15 -12.35 -10.09 57.38
N LEU A 16 -12.51 -8.89 57.96
CA LEU A 16 -13.14 -7.75 57.29
C LEU A 16 -12.30 -7.23 56.12
N LEU A 17 -10.98 -7.22 56.24
CA LEU A 17 -10.06 -6.89 55.14
C LEU A 17 -10.12 -7.96 54.05
N LEU A 18 -10.16 -9.24 54.42
CA LEU A 18 -10.29 -10.35 53.46
C LEU A 18 -11.64 -10.29 52.73
N ILE A 19 -12.74 -10.03 53.45
CA ILE A 19 -14.07 -9.82 52.86
C ILE A 19 -14.06 -8.57 51.98
N PHE A 20 -13.45 -7.46 52.41
CA PHE A 20 -13.33 -6.25 51.60
C PHE A 20 -12.55 -6.49 50.31
N PHE A 21 -11.44 -7.25 50.36
CA PHE A 21 -10.65 -7.62 49.17
C PHE A 21 -11.38 -8.62 48.26
N VAL A 22 -12.08 -9.61 48.83
CA VAL A 22 -12.82 -10.63 48.06
C VAL A 22 -14.09 -10.05 47.42
N PHE A 23 -14.74 -9.08 48.06
CA PHE A 23 -15.98 -8.47 47.54
C PHE A 23 -15.76 -7.17 46.72
N ASN A 24 -14.52 -6.65 46.62
CA ASN A 24 -14.18 -5.49 45.79
C ASN A 24 -13.30 -5.83 44.58
N LYS A 25 -13.16 -7.10 44.16
CA LYS A 25 -12.57 -7.36 42.84
C LYS A 25 -13.56 -6.82 41.81
N LYS A 26 -13.21 -5.68 41.21
CA LYS A 26 -14.00 -5.02 40.16
C LYS A 26 -14.00 -5.98 38.96
N GLU A 27 -15.17 -6.52 38.61
CA GLU A 27 -15.31 -7.36 37.40
C GLU A 27 -15.32 -6.45 36.19
N TYR A 28 -14.35 -6.64 35.28
CA TYR A 28 -14.25 -5.92 34.02
C TYR A 28 -14.87 -6.76 32.90
N HIS A 29 -15.46 -6.09 31.92
CA HIS A 29 -15.86 -6.71 30.67
C HIS A 29 -14.64 -6.85 29.76
N ILE A 30 -14.27 -8.09 29.46
CA ILE A 30 -13.10 -8.44 28.65
C ILE A 30 -13.58 -9.41 27.57
N TYR A 31 -13.80 -8.90 26.36
CA TYR A 31 -14.27 -9.70 25.22
C TYR A 31 -13.12 -10.36 24.46
N SER A 32 -11.91 -9.83 24.62
CA SER A 32 -10.68 -10.32 24.03
C SER A 32 -9.54 -10.10 25.02
N LYS A 33 -8.52 -10.97 25.00
CA LYS A 33 -7.31 -10.84 25.82
C LYS A 33 -6.12 -11.49 25.14
N VAL A 34 -4.93 -11.16 25.63
CA VAL A 34 -3.68 -11.82 25.24
C VAL A 34 -3.54 -13.12 26.03
N GLY A 35 -3.31 -14.22 25.30
CA GLY A 35 -2.96 -15.54 25.84
C GLY A 35 -1.46 -15.66 26.11
N ASN A 36 -0.92 -16.87 26.07
CA ASN A 36 0.54 -17.06 26.16
C ASN A 36 1.23 -16.66 24.84
N ASP A 37 0.76 -17.22 23.73
CA ASP A 37 1.32 -17.02 22.38
C ASP A 37 0.24 -16.64 21.33
N SER A 38 -0.97 -16.33 21.79
CA SER A 38 -2.15 -16.12 20.95
C SER A 38 -2.99 -14.92 21.40
N ILE A 39 -3.87 -14.45 20.52
CA ILE A 39 -5.01 -13.62 20.91
C ILE A 39 -6.17 -14.56 21.24
N GLN A 40 -6.93 -14.24 22.29
CA GLN A 40 -8.10 -15.00 22.70
C GLN A 40 -9.36 -14.15 22.62
N VAL A 41 -10.45 -14.75 22.16
CA VAL A 41 -11.79 -14.13 22.15
C VAL A 41 -12.73 -14.88 23.09
N LEU A 42 -13.64 -14.15 23.72
CA LEU A 42 -14.66 -14.71 24.60
C LEU A 42 -15.81 -15.28 23.76
N LYS A 43 -15.88 -16.62 23.67
CA LYS A 43 -16.97 -17.37 23.03
C LYS A 43 -17.61 -18.31 24.05
N ASP A 44 -18.93 -18.30 24.19
CA ASP A 44 -19.67 -19.15 25.14
C ASP A 44 -19.19 -19.11 26.61
N ASN A 45 -18.70 -17.95 27.05
CA ASN A 45 -18.06 -17.71 28.37
C ASN A 45 -16.71 -18.39 28.57
N GLU A 46 -16.07 -18.88 27.51
CA GLU A 46 -14.71 -19.41 27.52
C GLU A 46 -13.82 -18.58 26.59
N TYR A 47 -12.57 -18.39 26.99
CA TYR A 47 -11.58 -17.75 26.12
C TYR A 47 -11.01 -18.80 25.18
N GLN A 48 -11.13 -18.53 23.88
CA GLN A 48 -10.64 -19.40 22.81
C GLN A 48 -9.58 -18.67 22.02
N ASP A 49 -8.46 -19.36 21.78
CA ASP A 49 -7.39 -18.89 20.91
C ASP A 49 -7.95 -18.70 19.49
N ILE A 50 -7.54 -17.61 18.84
CA ILE A 50 -7.88 -17.29 17.47
C ILE A 50 -6.64 -16.79 16.75
N PHE A 51 -6.38 -17.33 15.55
CA PHE A 51 -5.46 -16.71 14.61
C PHE A 51 -6.21 -15.60 13.86
N LEU A 52 -5.73 -14.36 13.96
CA LEU A 52 -6.40 -13.24 13.29
C LEU A 52 -6.06 -13.26 11.80
N LYS A 53 -6.97 -13.83 11.00
CA LYS A 53 -6.93 -13.85 9.54
C LYS A 53 -7.62 -12.60 9.04
N GLY A 54 -6.87 -11.59 8.62
CA GLY A 54 -7.48 -10.30 8.37
C GLY A 54 -6.94 -9.50 7.20
N VAL A 55 -7.62 -8.38 6.98
CA VAL A 55 -7.30 -7.40 5.94
C VAL A 55 -7.35 -5.99 6.52
N ASN A 56 -6.51 -5.12 5.98
CA ASN A 56 -6.52 -3.70 6.26
C ASN A 56 -7.56 -3.00 5.40
N ILE A 57 -8.43 -2.19 6.01
CA ILE A 57 -9.42 -1.36 5.29
C ILE A 57 -8.97 0.09 5.32
N GLY A 58 -8.69 0.63 4.13
CA GLY A 58 -8.42 2.05 3.93
C GLY A 58 -9.68 2.91 4.00
N ALA A 59 -9.51 4.23 3.99
CA ALA A 59 -10.59 5.20 4.07
C ALA A 59 -11.07 5.71 2.70
N THR A 60 -10.46 5.24 1.60
CA THR A 60 -10.64 5.83 0.27
C THR A 60 -11.32 4.92 -0.74
N LYS A 61 -11.83 5.61 -1.76
CA LYS A 61 -12.33 5.08 -3.04
C LYS A 61 -12.01 6.12 -4.13
N PRO A 62 -12.07 5.77 -5.42
CA PRO A 62 -11.70 6.70 -6.50
C PRO A 62 -12.44 8.04 -6.43
N GLY A 63 -11.69 9.12 -6.67
CA GLY A 63 -12.18 10.50 -6.63
C GLY A 63 -12.11 11.20 -5.27
N PHE A 64 -11.60 10.54 -4.21
CA PHE A 64 -11.58 11.10 -2.85
C PHE A 64 -10.25 10.89 -2.14
N PHE A 65 -9.81 11.87 -1.36
CA PHE A 65 -8.69 11.74 -0.43
C PHE A 65 -9.13 11.08 0.90
N PRO A 66 -8.21 10.47 1.68
CA PRO A 66 -8.52 9.80 2.95
C PRO A 66 -9.33 10.65 3.93
N GLY A 67 -8.99 11.94 4.03
CA GLY A 67 -9.64 12.88 4.93
C GLY A 67 -11.11 13.19 4.61
N GLU A 68 -11.62 12.75 3.46
CA GLU A 68 -13.02 12.93 3.04
C GLU A 68 -13.93 11.79 3.52
N LEU A 69 -13.37 10.61 3.85
CA LEU A 69 -14.09 9.46 4.40
C LEU A 69 -15.33 9.07 3.57
N ALA A 70 -15.17 9.01 2.25
CA ALA A 70 -16.27 8.97 1.28
C ALA A 70 -17.00 7.61 1.18
N ILE A 71 -16.50 6.56 1.84
CA ILE A 71 -17.11 5.24 1.81
C ILE A 71 -18.44 5.26 2.59
N THR A 72 -19.47 4.72 1.95
CA THR A 72 -20.83 4.67 2.46
C THR A 72 -21.06 3.43 3.32
N LYS A 73 -22.12 3.46 4.12
CA LYS A 73 -22.53 2.32 4.94
C LYS A 73 -22.79 1.06 4.10
N ASN A 74 -23.38 1.21 2.91
CA ASN A 74 -23.71 0.08 2.05
C ASN A 74 -22.45 -0.56 1.47
N GLU A 75 -21.48 0.24 1.03
CA GLU A 75 -20.19 -0.23 0.56
C GLU A 75 -19.47 -1.02 1.67
N TYR A 76 -19.36 -0.46 2.88
CA TYR A 76 -18.77 -1.19 4.01
C TYR A 76 -19.50 -2.50 4.31
N PHE A 77 -20.85 -2.50 4.32
CA PHE A 77 -21.61 -3.71 4.58
C PHE A 77 -21.36 -4.80 3.52
N GLN A 78 -21.30 -4.42 2.25
CA GLN A 78 -20.97 -5.32 1.15
C GLN A 78 -19.54 -5.85 1.27
N TRP A 79 -18.58 -4.99 1.60
CA TRP A 79 -17.20 -5.37 1.82
C TRP A 79 -17.05 -6.34 3.00
N PHE A 80 -17.73 -6.11 4.13
CA PHE A 80 -17.71 -7.06 5.25
C PHE A 80 -18.24 -8.44 4.88
N GLN A 81 -19.27 -8.51 4.01
CA GLN A 81 -19.75 -9.77 3.48
C GLN A 81 -18.66 -10.45 2.64
N MET A 82 -18.06 -9.73 1.68
CA MET A 82 -17.01 -10.30 0.83
C MET A 82 -15.76 -10.71 1.62
N ILE A 83 -15.35 -9.94 2.62
CA ILE A 83 -14.22 -10.26 3.51
C ILE A 83 -14.52 -11.54 4.28
N LYS A 84 -15.72 -11.66 4.84
CA LYS A 84 -16.12 -12.87 5.57
C LYS A 84 -16.24 -14.09 4.64
N ASP A 85 -16.75 -13.89 3.43
CA ASP A 85 -16.81 -14.94 2.39
C ASP A 85 -15.40 -15.40 1.98
N MET A 86 -14.37 -14.54 2.13
CA MET A 86 -12.95 -14.89 1.95
C MET A 86 -12.37 -15.72 3.11
N ASN A 87 -13.18 -16.14 4.08
CA ASN A 87 -12.76 -16.81 5.31
C ASN A 87 -11.87 -15.95 6.24
N ALA A 88 -11.83 -14.64 6.04
CA ALA A 88 -11.21 -13.71 6.98
C ALA A 88 -12.14 -13.46 8.18
N ASN A 89 -11.55 -13.32 9.36
CA ASN A 89 -12.27 -13.15 10.62
C ASN A 89 -12.05 -11.76 11.25
N THR A 90 -11.10 -10.96 10.75
CA THR A 90 -10.73 -9.67 11.34
C THR A 90 -10.51 -8.60 10.27
N VAL A 91 -10.92 -7.36 10.56
CA VAL A 91 -10.54 -6.17 9.79
C VAL A 91 -9.73 -5.20 10.64
N ARG A 92 -8.69 -4.58 10.08
CA ARG A 92 -7.95 -3.51 10.74
C ARG A 92 -8.30 -2.16 10.12
N VAL A 93 -8.49 -1.15 10.96
CA VAL A 93 -8.65 0.25 10.53
C VAL A 93 -7.59 1.13 11.21
N TYR A 94 -7.10 2.14 10.50
CA TYR A 94 -5.98 2.98 10.92
C TYR A 94 -6.33 4.07 11.94
N THR A 95 -7.58 4.51 11.91
CA THR A 95 -8.06 5.66 12.67
C THR A 95 -9.57 5.56 12.86
N ILE A 96 -10.17 6.56 13.49
CA ILE A 96 -11.63 6.69 13.56
C ILE A 96 -12.15 6.94 12.13
N LEU A 97 -12.96 6.01 11.62
CA LEU A 97 -13.67 6.16 10.34
C LEU A 97 -15.00 6.89 10.51
N SER A 98 -15.68 7.20 9.42
CA SER A 98 -17.01 7.82 9.49
C SER A 98 -18.03 6.93 10.23
N PRO A 99 -19.12 7.48 10.80
CA PRO A 99 -20.16 6.68 11.45
C PRO A 99 -20.71 5.53 10.58
N ASN A 100 -20.63 5.67 9.25
CA ASN A 100 -21.02 4.64 8.29
C ASN A 100 -20.33 3.29 8.52
N PHE A 101 -19.04 3.29 8.88
CA PHE A 101 -18.27 2.07 9.14
C PHE A 101 -18.84 1.32 10.35
N TYR A 102 -18.97 2.01 11.49
CA TYR A 102 -19.45 1.43 12.74
C TYR A 102 -20.92 1.02 12.65
N ASP A 103 -21.74 1.81 11.95
CA ASP A 103 -23.13 1.47 11.66
C ASP A 103 -23.25 0.21 10.80
N ALA A 104 -22.39 0.06 9.78
CA ALA A 104 -22.35 -1.13 8.93
C ALA A 104 -21.89 -2.35 9.73
N LEU A 105 -20.82 -2.21 10.54
CA LEU A 105 -20.24 -3.30 11.31
C LEU A 105 -21.23 -3.83 12.35
N TYR A 106 -21.91 -2.92 13.06
CA TYR A 106 -22.99 -3.28 13.97
C TYR A 106 -24.12 -4.05 13.27
N ASP A 107 -24.61 -3.52 12.15
CA ASP A 107 -25.71 -4.16 11.42
C ASP A 107 -25.31 -5.49 10.78
N PHE A 108 -24.04 -5.64 10.39
CA PHE A 108 -23.49 -6.87 9.86
C PHE A 108 -23.36 -7.96 10.94
N ASN A 109 -22.85 -7.61 12.12
CA ASN A 109 -22.53 -8.59 13.17
C ASN A 109 -23.71 -8.97 14.08
N LYS A 110 -24.71 -8.10 14.28
CA LYS A 110 -25.78 -8.32 15.29
C LYS A 110 -26.57 -9.62 15.15
N ASP A 111 -26.61 -10.19 13.95
CA ASP A 111 -27.35 -11.41 13.62
C ASP A 111 -26.41 -12.60 13.28
N GLN A 112 -25.10 -12.46 13.49
CA GLN A 112 -24.08 -13.47 13.18
C GLN A 112 -23.69 -14.27 14.43
N GLU A 113 -23.58 -15.60 14.32
CA GLU A 113 -23.05 -16.44 15.40
C GLU A 113 -21.53 -16.21 15.58
N GLU A 114 -20.81 -16.09 14.46
CA GLU A 114 -19.40 -15.72 14.44
C GLU A 114 -19.25 -14.31 13.90
N PRO A 115 -18.96 -13.29 14.73
CA PRO A 115 -18.85 -11.93 14.24
C PRO A 115 -17.56 -11.74 13.41
N LEU A 116 -17.59 -10.76 12.52
CA LEU A 116 -16.36 -10.17 11.98
C LEU A 116 -15.75 -9.28 13.05
N TYR A 117 -14.56 -9.63 13.52
CA TYR A 117 -13.82 -8.86 14.51
C TYR A 117 -13.13 -7.65 13.87
N PHE A 118 -12.70 -6.69 14.69
CA PHE A 118 -11.86 -5.60 14.20
C PHE A 118 -10.79 -5.15 15.19
N MET A 119 -9.71 -4.59 14.64
CA MET A 119 -8.69 -3.85 15.38
C MET A 119 -8.84 -2.36 15.11
N GLN A 120 -8.85 -1.57 16.18
CA GLN A 120 -9.01 -0.12 16.08
C GLN A 120 -7.65 0.57 16.21
N GLY A 121 -7.26 1.22 15.12
CA GLY A 121 -6.11 2.11 15.09
C GLY A 121 -6.41 3.48 15.67
N VAL A 122 -5.39 4.13 16.21
CA VAL A 122 -5.41 5.57 16.50
C VAL A 122 -4.18 6.18 15.82
N TRP A 123 -4.44 7.04 14.85
CA TRP A 123 -3.42 7.70 14.04
C TRP A 123 -2.86 8.95 14.73
N ILE A 124 -1.58 9.25 14.51
CA ILE A 124 -0.95 10.49 14.97
C ILE A 124 -0.79 11.43 13.76
N ASN A 125 -1.03 12.72 13.97
CA ASN A 125 -0.90 13.71 12.91
C ASN A 125 0.57 13.81 12.43
N GLU A 126 0.84 13.38 11.20
CA GLU A 126 2.18 13.38 10.60
C GLU A 126 2.74 14.79 10.39
N ASP A 127 1.90 15.78 10.07
CA ASP A 127 2.34 17.17 9.94
C ASP A 127 2.91 17.68 11.28
N ASP A 128 2.26 17.35 12.40
CA ASP A 128 2.75 17.68 13.75
C ASP A 128 4.07 16.94 14.07
N ILE A 129 4.22 15.68 13.63
CA ILE A 129 5.49 14.94 13.78
C ILE A 129 6.61 15.67 13.03
N VAL A 130 6.38 16.01 11.76
CA VAL A 130 7.37 16.70 10.92
C VAL A 130 7.73 18.10 11.46
N ASP A 131 6.74 18.84 11.96
CA ASP A 131 6.93 20.22 12.43
C ASP A 131 7.59 20.30 13.82
N ILE A 132 7.39 19.30 14.67
CA ILE A 132 7.80 19.35 16.09
C ILE A 132 8.98 18.43 16.37
N LEU A 133 9.01 17.25 15.74
CA LEU A 133 10.00 16.19 15.88
C LEU A 133 10.26 15.71 17.33
N ASP A 134 9.44 16.07 18.29
CA ASP A 134 9.55 15.66 19.68
C ASP A 134 8.14 15.46 20.27
N VAL A 135 7.85 14.26 20.76
CA VAL A 135 6.56 13.91 21.37
C VAL A 135 6.15 14.92 22.46
N TYR A 136 7.12 15.40 23.25
CA TYR A 136 6.91 16.32 24.37
C TYR A 136 7.13 17.79 23.99
N GLY A 137 7.46 18.05 22.71
CA GLY A 137 7.65 19.37 22.16
C GLY A 137 6.37 20.21 22.13
N GLN A 138 6.55 21.52 21.97
CA GLN A 138 5.48 22.52 21.85
C GLN A 138 4.35 22.35 22.90
N ASP A 139 4.72 22.37 24.19
CA ASP A 139 3.77 22.19 25.30
C ASP A 139 2.98 20.87 25.21
N ASN A 140 3.67 19.77 24.88
CA ASN A 140 3.12 18.42 24.78
C ASN A 140 2.00 18.28 23.73
N LYS A 141 2.06 19.02 22.63
CA LYS A 141 0.98 19.06 21.63
C LYS A 141 0.67 17.68 21.05
N ILE A 142 1.70 16.92 20.64
CA ILE A 142 1.52 15.60 20.02
C ILE A 142 0.87 14.63 20.99
N ILE A 143 1.48 14.41 22.15
CA ILE A 143 0.96 13.48 23.16
C ILE A 143 -0.45 13.87 23.62
N ASN A 144 -0.74 15.15 23.85
CA ASN A 144 -2.08 15.60 24.26
C ASN A 144 -3.15 15.34 23.19
N ASN A 145 -2.83 15.62 21.92
CA ASN A 145 -3.74 15.32 20.81
C ASN A 145 -3.97 13.82 20.68
N PHE A 146 -2.91 13.02 20.81
CA PHE A 146 -3.00 11.57 20.71
C PHE A 146 -3.84 10.95 21.84
N ILE A 147 -3.70 11.43 23.08
CA ILE A 147 -4.57 11.04 24.21
C ILE A 147 -6.03 11.43 23.91
N SER A 148 -6.26 12.64 23.39
CA SER A 148 -7.61 13.13 23.07
C SER A 148 -8.28 12.29 21.98
N ASP A 149 -7.56 11.96 20.91
CA ASP A 149 -8.07 11.14 19.82
C ASP A 149 -8.24 9.68 20.26
N SER A 150 -7.38 9.16 21.13
CA SER A 150 -7.53 7.83 21.75
C SER A 150 -8.81 7.74 22.59
N LYS A 151 -9.06 8.73 23.46
CA LYS A 151 -10.31 8.79 24.26
C LYS A 151 -11.54 8.91 23.37
N SER A 152 -11.44 9.67 22.29
CA SER A 152 -12.50 9.77 21.28
C SER A 152 -12.77 8.42 20.60
N ALA A 153 -11.74 7.65 20.29
CA ALA A 153 -11.88 6.32 19.69
C ALA A 153 -12.57 5.35 20.67
N VAL A 154 -12.24 5.40 21.96
CA VAL A 154 -12.94 4.64 23.01
C VAL A 154 -14.42 4.98 23.02
N ASP A 155 -14.79 6.27 23.02
CA ASP A 155 -16.21 6.68 23.00
C ASP A 155 -16.93 6.24 21.71
N VAL A 156 -16.23 6.27 20.57
CA VAL A 156 -16.76 5.87 19.27
C VAL A 156 -17.11 4.38 19.24
N ILE A 157 -16.20 3.49 19.64
CA ILE A 157 -16.43 2.05 19.59
C ILE A 157 -17.56 1.61 20.53
N ASN A 158 -17.79 2.36 21.63
CA ASN A 158 -18.86 2.11 22.60
C ASN A 158 -20.18 2.81 22.18
N GLY A 159 -20.26 3.42 21.00
CA GLY A 159 -21.47 4.05 20.49
C GLY A 159 -21.93 5.27 21.31
N ASN A 160 -20.98 5.99 21.91
CA ASN A 160 -21.26 7.10 22.82
C ASN A 160 -20.42 8.34 22.47
N ALA A 161 -20.27 8.66 21.19
CA ALA A 161 -19.49 9.80 20.73
C ALA A 161 -20.29 10.78 19.87
N GLN A 162 -19.97 12.06 20.01
CA GLN A 162 -20.35 13.12 19.08
C GLN A 162 -19.09 13.91 18.72
N LEU A 163 -18.54 13.64 17.54
CA LEU A 163 -17.30 14.29 17.10
C LEU A 163 -17.61 15.55 16.28
N PRO A 164 -16.91 16.67 16.53
CA PRO A 164 -17.05 17.88 15.75
C PRO A 164 -16.42 17.73 14.36
N ILE A 165 -16.84 18.57 13.42
CA ILE A 165 -16.19 18.65 12.10
C ILE A 165 -14.78 19.23 12.28
N ARG A 166 -13.76 18.47 11.85
CA ARG A 166 -12.36 18.91 11.72
C ARG A 166 -11.85 18.45 10.34
N PRO A 167 -11.21 19.32 9.54
CA PRO A 167 -10.66 18.92 8.23
C PRO A 167 -9.70 17.74 8.37
N GLY A 168 -9.90 16.68 7.57
CA GLY A 168 -9.07 15.48 7.61
C GLY A 168 -9.45 14.45 8.69
N PHE A 169 -10.44 14.73 9.54
CA PHE A 169 -10.88 13.82 10.60
C PHE A 169 -12.35 13.43 10.46
N ALA A 170 -12.68 12.26 10.99
CA ALA A 170 -14.06 11.82 11.10
C ALA A 170 -14.88 12.73 12.03
N SER A 171 -16.16 12.86 11.70
CA SER A 171 -17.13 13.66 12.45
C SER A 171 -18.51 13.04 12.39
N GLY A 172 -19.40 13.46 13.29
CA GLY A 172 -20.77 12.96 13.34
C GLY A 172 -21.10 12.27 14.67
N SER A 173 -22.27 11.63 14.70
CA SER A 173 -22.80 10.94 15.87
C SER A 173 -22.56 9.45 15.73
N TYR A 174 -21.94 8.84 16.74
CA TYR A 174 -21.67 7.42 16.83
C TYR A 174 -22.59 6.86 17.91
N THR A 175 -23.52 6.01 17.49
CA THR A 175 -24.62 5.53 18.36
C THR A 175 -24.68 4.01 18.45
N LYS A 176 -23.74 3.32 17.80
CA LYS A 176 -23.66 1.86 17.74
C LYS A 176 -22.48 1.38 18.54
N ASP A 177 -22.79 0.60 19.58
CA ASP A 177 -21.79 -0.11 20.37
C ASP A 177 -21.31 -1.32 19.57
N VAL A 178 -20.09 -1.26 19.06
CA VAL A 178 -19.38 -2.36 18.40
C VAL A 178 -18.27 -2.92 19.29
N SER A 179 -18.19 -2.46 20.54
CA SER A 179 -17.04 -2.67 21.41
C SER A 179 -16.79 -4.15 21.72
N MET A 180 -17.84 -5.00 21.69
CA MET A 180 -17.73 -6.45 21.88
C MET A 180 -17.06 -7.18 20.70
N TYR A 181 -16.98 -6.55 19.52
CA TYR A 181 -16.34 -7.13 18.33
C TYR A 181 -14.87 -6.71 18.18
N MET A 182 -14.37 -5.88 19.10
CA MET A 182 -13.01 -5.37 19.02
C MET A 182 -12.02 -6.34 19.67
N VAL A 183 -10.99 -6.73 18.92
CA VAL A 183 -9.95 -7.68 19.39
C VAL A 183 -8.65 -7.02 19.86
N GLY A 184 -8.44 -5.74 19.56
CA GLY A 184 -7.31 -5.01 20.13
C GLY A 184 -7.13 -3.59 19.58
N TRP A 185 -6.46 -2.75 20.39
CA TRP A 185 -5.97 -1.44 19.99
C TRP A 185 -4.64 -1.56 19.24
N LEU A 186 -4.46 -0.73 18.20
CA LEU A 186 -3.18 -0.54 17.50
C LEU A 186 -2.83 0.94 17.46
N LEU A 187 -1.98 1.38 18.38
CA LEU A 187 -1.72 2.79 18.57
C LEU A 187 -0.50 3.26 17.78
N GLY A 188 -0.61 4.39 17.07
CA GLY A 188 0.50 5.03 16.40
C GLY A 188 0.59 4.71 14.91
N LEU A 189 1.80 4.81 14.37
CA LEU A 189 2.15 4.69 12.96
C LEU A 189 3.54 4.07 12.81
N GLU A 190 3.99 3.88 11.58
CA GLU A 190 5.37 3.51 11.26
C GLU A 190 6.32 4.64 11.67
N TRP A 191 7.09 4.44 12.76
CA TRP A 191 7.84 5.52 13.39
C TRP A 191 9.02 5.98 12.54
N ASP A 192 9.09 7.29 12.29
CA ASP A 192 10.28 7.93 11.73
C ASP A 192 11.44 7.87 12.75
N PRO A 193 12.60 7.32 12.36
CA PRO A 193 13.78 7.22 13.23
C PRO A 193 14.21 8.55 13.85
N GLY A 194 14.18 9.64 13.06
CA GLY A 194 14.53 10.98 13.51
C GLY A 194 13.60 11.50 14.60
N PHE A 195 12.30 11.22 14.51
CA PHE A 195 11.31 11.53 15.53
C PHE A 195 11.56 10.79 16.85
N VAL A 196 11.91 9.50 16.78
CA VAL A 196 12.23 8.68 17.95
C VAL A 196 13.51 9.17 18.62
N ILE A 197 14.59 9.37 17.84
CA ILE A 197 15.88 9.87 18.33
C ILE A 197 15.71 11.23 18.98
N ASN A 198 15.10 12.20 18.30
CA ASN A 198 15.00 13.55 18.83
C ASN A 198 14.11 13.61 20.09
N THR A 199 13.06 12.78 20.18
CA THR A 199 12.29 12.60 21.42
C THR A 199 13.19 12.05 22.55
N ASN A 200 13.99 11.03 22.27
CA ASN A 200 14.88 10.41 23.24
C ASN A 200 15.97 11.36 23.74
N GLU A 201 16.62 12.10 22.84
CA GLU A 201 17.71 13.02 23.17
C GLU A 201 17.23 14.25 23.94
N ASN A 202 16.07 14.82 23.58
CA ASN A 202 15.54 16.02 24.23
C ASN A 202 14.93 15.75 25.60
N ASN A 203 14.63 14.49 25.92
CA ASN A 203 13.92 14.10 27.13
C ASN A 203 14.68 13.01 27.92
N PHE A 204 16.00 12.96 27.80
CA PHE A 204 16.87 11.94 28.41
C PHE A 204 16.76 11.84 29.94
N GLU A 205 16.23 12.87 30.61
CA GLU A 205 15.99 12.91 32.04
C GLU A 205 14.66 12.28 32.47
N LYS A 206 13.79 11.90 31.53
CA LYS A 206 12.56 11.18 31.86
C LYS A 206 12.89 9.86 32.56
N ILE A 207 12.09 9.57 33.58
CA ILE A 207 12.20 8.34 34.36
C ILE A 207 11.12 7.36 33.92
N PRO A 208 11.36 6.03 33.99
CA PRO A 208 10.37 5.01 33.68
C PRO A 208 9.00 5.29 34.30
N PHE A 209 7.95 5.25 33.47
CA PHE A 209 6.58 5.50 33.91
C PHE A 209 6.04 4.35 34.78
N GLN A 210 5.20 4.68 35.76
CA GLN A 210 4.54 3.73 36.64
C GLN A 210 3.07 4.10 36.83
N GLY A 211 2.21 3.48 36.04
CA GLY A 211 0.75 3.62 36.09
C GLY A 211 0.06 2.55 36.93
N ILE A 212 -1.27 2.57 36.86
CA ILE A 212 -2.17 1.59 37.47
C ILE A 212 -2.20 0.31 36.64
N TYR A 213 -2.17 0.43 35.30
CA TYR A 213 -2.33 -0.67 34.34
C TYR A 213 -1.06 -0.94 33.54
N ALA A 214 -0.29 0.10 33.20
CA ALA A 214 0.96 0.00 32.44
C ALA A 214 2.15 0.57 33.22
N TYR A 215 3.34 0.00 33.00
CA TYR A 215 4.59 0.55 33.52
C TYR A 215 5.76 0.23 32.60
N ASN A 216 6.83 1.02 32.72
CA ASN A 216 8.08 0.81 31.98
C ASN A 216 9.12 0.01 32.76
N THR A 217 9.96 -0.71 32.03
CA THR A 217 11.19 -1.29 32.59
C THR A 217 12.24 -0.19 32.87
N PRO A 218 13.30 -0.47 33.65
CA PRO A 218 14.35 0.51 33.92
C PRO A 218 15.12 1.02 32.69
N ASP A 219 15.18 0.22 31.62
CA ASP A 219 15.98 0.48 30.42
C ASP A 219 15.19 1.20 29.32
N SER A 220 13.94 1.61 29.59
CA SER A 220 13.08 2.26 28.60
C SER A 220 13.60 3.62 28.14
N SER A 221 13.52 3.86 26.84
CA SER A 221 13.78 5.17 26.24
C SER A 221 12.65 6.17 26.53
N PRO A 222 12.88 7.50 26.48
CA PRO A 222 11.81 8.49 26.62
C PRO A 222 10.64 8.32 25.64
N PHE A 223 10.90 7.77 24.45
CA PHE A 223 9.87 7.43 23.48
C PHE A 223 9.02 6.23 23.94
N GLU A 224 9.63 5.17 24.46
CA GLU A 224 8.91 4.02 25.04
C GLU A 224 8.15 4.41 26.33
N ILE A 225 8.66 5.41 27.07
CA ILE A 225 7.94 6.02 28.19
C ILE A 225 6.66 6.70 27.71
N PHE A 226 6.72 7.41 26.59
CA PHE A 226 5.53 7.99 25.96
C PHE A 226 4.48 6.93 25.63
N LEU A 227 4.90 5.81 25.03
CA LEU A 227 3.99 4.72 24.68
C LEU A 227 3.28 4.15 25.92
N ALA A 228 4.01 3.94 27.02
CA ALA A 228 3.41 3.49 28.28
C ALA A 228 2.45 4.53 28.89
N GLU A 229 2.78 5.83 28.82
CA GLU A 229 1.89 6.92 29.25
C GLU A 229 0.57 6.91 28.46
N ILE A 230 0.62 6.69 27.15
CA ILE A 230 -0.58 6.58 26.30
C ILE A 230 -1.39 5.33 26.62
N ALA A 231 -0.75 4.17 26.77
CA ALA A 231 -1.43 2.93 27.15
C ALA A 231 -2.19 3.09 28.47
N GLU A 232 -1.56 3.70 29.47
CA GLU A 232 -2.23 3.98 30.74
C GLU A 232 -3.47 4.86 30.55
N GLU A 233 -3.36 5.94 29.76
CA GLU A 233 -4.45 6.89 29.57
C GLU A 233 -5.66 6.26 28.85
N ILE A 234 -5.43 5.46 27.81
CA ILE A 234 -6.52 4.80 27.07
C ILE A 234 -7.17 3.69 27.91
N ILE A 235 -6.36 2.85 28.58
CA ILE A 235 -6.88 1.76 29.42
C ILE A 235 -7.65 2.35 30.60
N SER A 236 -7.10 3.36 31.28
CA SER A 236 -7.77 4.02 32.40
C SER A 236 -9.10 4.63 31.98
N TYR A 237 -9.14 5.31 30.84
CA TYR A 237 -10.36 5.91 30.33
C TYR A 237 -11.43 4.86 29.98
N GLU A 238 -11.05 3.78 29.31
CA GLU A 238 -11.92 2.67 28.94
C GLU A 238 -12.50 1.97 30.19
N VAL A 239 -11.66 1.73 31.19
CA VAL A 239 -12.05 1.10 32.46
C VAL A 239 -12.98 2.01 33.28
N ASP A 240 -12.63 3.28 33.43
CA ASP A 240 -13.39 4.19 34.28
C ASP A 240 -14.73 4.60 33.66
N THR A 241 -14.80 4.68 32.34
CA THR A 241 -15.99 5.13 31.62
C THR A 241 -16.92 3.97 31.25
N TYR A 242 -16.36 2.84 30.81
CA TYR A 242 -17.13 1.73 30.24
C TYR A 242 -16.95 0.40 30.98
N ASN A 243 -16.08 0.34 31.99
CA ASN A 243 -15.77 -0.89 32.72
C ASN A 243 -15.31 -2.03 31.80
N ASN A 244 -14.64 -1.68 30.70
CA ASN A 244 -14.08 -2.58 29.70
C ASN A 244 -12.55 -2.60 29.80
N MET A 245 -11.92 -3.71 29.39
CA MET A 245 -10.49 -3.76 29.03
C MET A 245 -10.32 -4.56 27.75
N ARG A 246 -9.39 -4.13 26.89
CA ARG A 246 -9.06 -4.80 25.62
C ARG A 246 -7.55 -4.94 25.46
N PRO A 247 -7.06 -5.91 24.64
CA PRO A 247 -5.66 -5.99 24.27
C PRO A 247 -5.17 -4.69 23.63
N LEU A 248 -3.91 -4.36 23.87
CA LEU A 248 -3.29 -3.17 23.30
C LEU A 248 -1.93 -3.50 22.70
N SER A 249 -1.65 -2.91 21.55
CA SER A 249 -0.32 -2.86 20.97
C SER A 249 -0.07 -1.49 20.33
N PHE A 250 1.17 -1.30 19.91
CA PHE A 250 1.63 -0.14 19.18
C PHE A 250 2.06 -0.58 17.79
N VAL A 251 1.75 0.22 16.78
CA VAL A 251 2.28 0.00 15.44
C VAL A 251 3.79 0.16 15.51
N ASN A 252 4.51 -0.81 14.93
CA ASN A 252 5.93 -0.70 14.62
C ASN A 252 6.19 -1.30 13.24
N TRP A 253 7.40 -1.15 12.73
CA TRP A 253 7.85 -1.64 11.44
C TRP A 253 9.36 -1.91 11.50
N LEU A 254 9.88 -2.53 10.45
CA LEU A 254 11.26 -3.03 10.37
C LEU A 254 12.32 -1.96 10.69
N THR A 255 12.14 -0.74 10.20
CA THR A 255 13.06 0.41 10.38
C THR A 255 13.35 0.76 11.85
N THR A 256 12.41 0.52 12.76
CA THR A 256 12.57 0.79 14.20
C THR A 256 12.34 -0.46 15.05
N ASP A 257 12.60 -1.63 14.47
CA ASP A 257 12.51 -2.90 15.17
C ASP A 257 13.61 -3.03 16.25
N PRO A 258 13.49 -4.01 17.17
CA PRO A 258 14.45 -4.18 18.26
C PRO A 258 15.63 -5.10 17.91
N LEU A 259 15.74 -5.54 16.66
CA LEU A 259 16.83 -6.38 16.18
C LEU A 259 18.02 -5.50 15.74
N SER A 260 19.09 -6.11 15.25
CA SER A 260 20.26 -5.37 14.75
C SER A 260 20.63 -5.88 13.37
N HIS A 261 20.76 -4.94 12.44
CA HIS A 261 20.95 -5.21 11.02
C HIS A 261 22.26 -4.58 10.52
N PRO A 262 23.43 -5.13 10.89
CA PRO A 262 24.72 -4.49 10.67
C PRO A 262 25.11 -4.30 9.19
N ASN A 263 24.42 -4.97 8.26
CA ASN A 263 24.63 -4.81 6.82
C ASN A 263 23.58 -3.90 6.14
N GLU A 264 22.71 -3.25 6.90
CA GLU A 264 21.75 -2.26 6.41
C GLU A 264 22.51 -1.04 5.83
N PRO A 265 22.38 -0.73 4.52
CA PRO A 265 23.08 0.37 3.89
C PRO A 265 22.61 1.77 4.34
N PHE A 266 21.33 1.91 4.70
CA PHE A 266 20.78 3.19 5.15
C PHE A 266 20.78 3.24 6.67
N VAL A 267 21.72 3.99 7.25
CA VAL A 267 21.85 4.11 8.71
C VAL A 267 20.51 4.41 9.40
N SER A 268 19.65 5.23 8.78
CA SER A 268 18.33 5.55 9.33
C SER A 268 17.42 4.33 9.52
N GLU A 269 17.61 3.25 8.76
CA GLU A 269 16.78 2.04 8.81
C GLU A 269 17.18 1.06 9.94
N ASP A 270 18.27 1.34 10.68
CA ASP A 270 18.75 0.56 11.84
C ASP A 270 19.38 1.46 12.92
N GLU A 271 19.02 2.75 12.98
CA GLU A 271 19.67 3.71 13.91
C GLU A 271 19.04 3.77 15.31
N VAL A 272 17.78 3.35 15.45
CA VAL A 272 17.05 3.42 16.71
C VAL A 272 15.97 2.34 16.79
N SER A 273 15.84 1.73 17.97
CA SER A 273 14.81 0.71 18.24
C SER A 273 13.67 1.26 19.10
N VAL A 274 12.46 0.76 18.83
CA VAL A 274 11.29 0.91 19.70
C VAL A 274 10.87 -0.49 20.16
N ASP A 275 11.24 -0.87 21.38
CA ASP A 275 10.98 -2.20 21.92
C ASP A 275 9.79 -2.22 22.89
N VAL A 276 8.66 -2.78 22.44
CA VAL A 276 7.46 -2.91 23.27
C VAL A 276 7.64 -3.89 24.44
N GLU A 277 8.70 -4.68 24.49
CA GLU A 277 9.06 -5.47 25.67
C GLU A 277 9.35 -4.58 26.89
N HIS A 278 9.67 -3.30 26.68
CA HIS A 278 9.88 -2.32 27.73
C HIS A 278 8.59 -1.80 28.37
N ILE A 279 7.41 -2.17 27.85
CA ILE A 279 6.09 -1.78 28.37
C ILE A 279 5.40 -3.01 28.95
N LYS A 280 5.14 -3.00 30.26
CA LYS A 280 4.63 -4.16 30.99
C LYS A 280 3.27 -3.88 31.63
N ALA A 281 2.42 -4.91 31.63
CA ALA A 281 1.13 -4.90 32.31
C ALA A 281 1.33 -5.06 33.82
N THR A 282 0.62 -4.26 34.62
CA THR A 282 0.48 -4.53 36.06
C THR A 282 -0.53 -5.67 36.29
N GLU A 283 -0.67 -6.11 37.54
CA GLU A 283 -1.71 -7.08 37.94
C GLU A 283 -3.15 -6.57 37.73
N ASN A 284 -3.34 -5.27 37.50
CA ASN A 284 -4.66 -4.68 37.28
C ASN A 284 -5.11 -4.73 35.81
N TYR A 285 -4.21 -5.02 34.87
CA TYR A 285 -4.53 -5.08 33.44
C TYR A 285 -4.63 -6.52 32.96
N GLU A 286 -5.86 -7.05 32.98
CA GLU A 286 -6.11 -8.47 32.68
C GLU A 286 -6.17 -8.77 31.17
N ALA A 287 -6.30 -7.75 30.31
CA ALA A 287 -6.42 -7.94 28.85
C ALA A 287 -5.06 -8.09 28.14
N GLY A 288 -3.98 -7.50 28.65
CA GLY A 288 -2.61 -7.74 28.21
C GLY A 288 -2.13 -6.95 26.98
N PHE A 289 -0.81 -6.92 26.81
CA PHE A 289 -0.12 -6.32 25.65
C PHE A 289 0.33 -7.39 24.66
N PHE A 290 0.31 -7.06 23.37
CA PHE A 290 0.88 -7.86 22.28
C PHE A 290 1.79 -6.96 21.41
N ALA A 291 2.61 -7.55 20.55
CA ALA A 291 3.47 -6.80 19.62
C ALA A 291 2.84 -6.76 18.22
N SER A 292 3.06 -5.67 17.47
CA SER A 292 2.52 -5.51 16.12
C SER A 292 3.56 -4.90 15.18
N TYR A 293 3.78 -5.55 14.04
CA TYR A 293 4.74 -5.11 13.04
C TYR A 293 4.14 -5.09 11.64
N HIS A 294 4.44 -4.07 10.86
CA HIS A 294 4.30 -4.11 9.41
C HIS A 294 5.56 -4.77 8.83
N ILE A 295 5.42 -5.86 8.07
CA ILE A 295 6.54 -6.68 7.60
C ILE A 295 6.35 -6.97 6.11
N TYR A 296 7.16 -6.30 5.29
CA TYR A 296 7.20 -6.49 3.83
C TYR A 296 8.45 -7.27 3.43
N PRO A 297 8.39 -8.14 2.40
CA PRO A 297 9.49 -9.06 2.08
C PRO A 297 10.67 -8.42 1.34
N TYR A 298 10.60 -7.12 1.04
CA TYR A 298 11.52 -6.42 0.14
C TYR A 298 12.11 -5.13 0.72
N TYR A 299 11.66 -4.67 1.88
CA TYR A 299 12.12 -3.41 2.49
C TYR A 299 12.09 -3.52 4.02
N PRO A 300 13.07 -2.95 4.76
CA PRO A 300 14.28 -2.28 4.30
C PRO A 300 15.30 -3.19 3.61
N GLU A 301 16.44 -2.63 3.20
CA GLU A 301 17.45 -3.32 2.40
C GLU A 301 18.12 -4.48 3.16
N PHE A 302 18.07 -4.49 4.49
CA PHE A 302 18.48 -5.63 5.29
C PHE A 302 17.70 -6.92 4.95
N MET A 303 16.48 -6.84 4.43
CA MET A 303 15.75 -8.01 3.92
C MET A 303 16.44 -8.65 2.72
N ASN A 304 17.18 -7.86 1.95
CA ASN A 304 17.93 -8.29 0.77
C ASN A 304 19.41 -8.57 1.06
N TYR A 305 20.02 -7.87 2.02
CA TYR A 305 21.48 -7.89 2.19
C TYR A 305 21.97 -8.36 3.56
N SER A 306 21.12 -8.51 4.59
CA SER A 306 21.58 -9.12 5.83
C SER A 306 22.04 -10.56 5.59
N LEU A 307 23.26 -10.89 6.03
CA LEU A 307 23.84 -12.21 5.81
C LEU A 307 23.10 -13.31 6.58
N SER A 308 22.48 -12.99 7.72
CA SER A 308 21.63 -13.92 8.47
C SER A 308 20.41 -14.36 7.66
N TYR A 309 19.78 -13.43 6.94
CA TYR A 309 18.54 -13.68 6.22
C TYR A 309 18.78 -14.18 4.78
N SER A 310 19.78 -13.65 4.07
CA SER A 310 20.17 -14.13 2.74
C SER A 310 20.77 -15.55 2.72
N ASN A 311 21.27 -16.04 3.87
CA ASN A 311 21.72 -17.43 4.02
C ASN A 311 20.68 -18.32 4.73
N TYR A 312 19.52 -17.79 5.10
CA TYR A 312 18.46 -18.57 5.73
C TYR A 312 17.83 -19.48 4.69
N ILE A 313 17.81 -20.79 4.98
CA ILE A 313 17.18 -21.81 4.14
C ILE A 313 15.97 -22.37 4.87
N ASP A 314 14.80 -22.28 4.24
CA ASP A 314 13.57 -22.80 4.80
C ASP A 314 13.48 -24.33 4.75
N ASN A 315 12.38 -24.87 5.25
CA ASN A 315 12.13 -26.31 5.29
C ASN A 315 12.00 -26.94 3.89
N ASP A 316 11.73 -26.14 2.85
CA ASP A 316 11.61 -26.57 1.46
C ASP A 316 12.93 -26.46 0.68
N GLY A 317 13.96 -25.90 1.31
CA GLY A 317 15.31 -25.77 0.76
C GLY A 317 15.53 -24.49 -0.05
N ASN A 318 14.64 -23.51 0.04
CA ASN A 318 14.75 -22.22 -0.63
C ASN A 318 15.38 -21.17 0.28
N ILE A 319 16.03 -20.15 -0.31
CA ILE A 319 16.46 -18.98 0.43
C ILE A 319 15.22 -18.16 0.78
N ASN A 320 14.96 -17.96 2.08
CA ASN A 320 13.76 -17.28 2.55
C ASN A 320 14.11 -16.23 3.63
N PRO A 321 14.51 -15.02 3.22
CA PRO A 321 14.84 -13.95 4.15
C PRO A 321 13.65 -13.54 5.02
N TYR A 322 12.44 -13.59 4.46
CA TYR A 322 11.21 -13.23 5.17
C TYR A 322 10.97 -14.14 6.36
N LYS A 323 11.02 -15.47 6.16
CA LYS A 323 10.91 -16.44 7.24
C LYS A 323 12.04 -16.30 8.27
N GLY A 324 13.27 -16.08 7.80
CA GLY A 324 14.42 -15.85 8.67
C GLY A 324 14.22 -14.65 9.61
N TYR A 325 13.70 -13.54 9.08
CA TYR A 325 13.35 -12.36 9.88
C TYR A 325 12.22 -12.66 10.88
N LEU A 326 11.14 -13.33 10.44
CA LEU A 326 10.01 -13.68 11.31
C LEU A 326 10.46 -14.53 12.52
N GLU A 327 11.35 -15.50 12.32
CA GLU A 327 11.84 -16.34 13.41
C GLU A 327 12.74 -15.55 14.38
N ASP A 328 13.58 -14.64 13.87
CA ASP A 328 14.43 -13.78 14.70
C ASP A 328 13.59 -12.84 15.57
N LEU A 329 12.58 -12.19 14.97
CA LEU A 329 11.64 -11.34 15.69
C LEU A 329 10.80 -12.13 16.71
N LYS A 330 10.34 -13.34 16.37
CA LYS A 330 9.63 -14.22 17.31
C LYS A 330 10.50 -14.64 18.49
N ASN A 331 11.81 -14.81 18.31
CA ASN A 331 12.74 -15.13 19.39
C ASN A 331 13.01 -13.95 20.34
N HIS A 332 12.85 -12.71 19.86
CA HIS A 332 12.99 -11.51 20.68
C HIS A 332 11.81 -11.31 21.65
N HIS A 333 10.58 -11.53 21.17
CA HIS A 333 9.38 -11.22 21.95
C HIS A 333 8.95 -12.33 22.92
N SER A 334 8.52 -11.90 24.11
CA SER A 334 7.88 -12.73 25.13
C SER A 334 6.35 -12.71 25.06
N MET A 335 5.79 -11.85 24.21
CA MET A 335 4.35 -11.68 23.98
C MET A 335 3.96 -12.15 22.56
N PRO A 336 2.66 -12.41 22.31
CA PRO A 336 2.18 -12.73 20.97
C PRO A 336 2.47 -11.59 19.99
N ILE A 337 2.75 -11.94 18.74
CA ILE A 337 3.02 -10.97 17.67
C ILE A 337 1.91 -11.07 16.62
N VAL A 338 1.35 -9.94 16.21
CA VAL A 338 0.46 -9.84 15.05
C VAL A 338 1.21 -9.12 13.94
N VAL A 339 1.26 -9.70 12.75
CA VAL A 339 1.70 -8.96 11.56
C VAL A 339 0.57 -8.04 11.15
N GLY A 340 0.69 -6.75 11.48
CA GLY A 340 -0.32 -5.72 11.28
C GLY A 340 -0.46 -5.30 9.82
N GLU A 341 0.58 -5.50 9.01
CA GLU A 341 0.56 -5.37 7.56
C GLU A 341 1.59 -6.29 6.90
N PHE A 342 1.19 -6.90 5.80
CA PHE A 342 2.06 -7.52 4.81
C PHE A 342 1.30 -7.57 3.47
N GLY A 343 2.00 -7.61 2.34
CA GLY A 343 1.34 -7.70 1.05
C GLY A 343 2.28 -7.52 -0.14
N ILE A 344 1.73 -7.76 -1.33
CA ILE A 344 2.38 -7.56 -2.63
C ILE A 344 1.43 -6.76 -3.51
N PRO A 345 1.88 -5.71 -4.21
CA PRO A 345 1.00 -4.97 -5.12
C PRO A 345 0.93 -5.64 -6.50
N SER A 346 -0.28 -5.75 -7.05
CA SER A 346 -0.54 -6.31 -8.39
C SER A 346 -0.42 -5.27 -9.52
N SER A 347 0.48 -4.29 -9.37
CA SER A 347 0.66 -3.19 -10.32
C SER A 347 1.51 -3.60 -11.51
N ARG A 348 1.40 -2.84 -12.60
CA ARG A 348 2.32 -2.92 -13.75
C ARG A 348 3.69 -2.32 -13.43
N GLY A 349 3.71 -1.17 -12.74
CA GLY A 349 4.96 -0.56 -12.30
C GLY A 349 5.57 -1.26 -11.09
N LYS A 350 6.89 -1.21 -10.95
CA LYS A 350 7.68 -1.79 -9.86
C LYS A 350 8.49 -0.71 -9.15
N ALA A 351 8.52 -0.76 -7.83
CA ALA A 351 9.29 0.16 -7.00
C ALA A 351 10.54 -0.47 -6.37
N HIS A 352 10.57 -1.79 -6.20
CA HIS A 352 11.69 -2.46 -5.59
C HIS A 352 11.76 -3.94 -5.97
N ASP A 353 12.96 -4.53 -5.93
CA ASP A 353 13.18 -5.96 -6.15
C ASP A 353 13.34 -6.71 -4.82
N ALA A 354 12.81 -7.92 -4.74
CA ALA A 354 13.16 -8.89 -3.70
C ALA A 354 14.17 -9.88 -4.27
N LEU A 355 15.44 -9.79 -3.86
CA LEU A 355 16.56 -10.43 -4.57
C LEU A 355 16.47 -11.97 -4.68
N TYR A 356 15.84 -12.63 -3.70
CA TYR A 356 15.86 -14.09 -3.59
C TYR A 356 14.52 -14.75 -3.92
N THR A 357 13.40 -14.08 -3.64
CA THR A 357 12.06 -14.67 -3.70
C THR A 357 11.28 -14.26 -4.95
N GLY A 358 11.65 -13.13 -5.58
CA GLY A 358 10.87 -12.53 -6.67
C GLY A 358 9.59 -11.84 -6.20
N PHE A 359 9.39 -11.69 -4.88
CA PHE A 359 8.26 -10.99 -4.25
C PHE A 359 8.46 -9.48 -4.37
N ASN A 360 8.54 -8.99 -5.60
CA ASN A 360 8.86 -7.61 -5.89
C ASN A 360 7.74 -6.67 -5.45
N GLN A 361 8.10 -5.40 -5.20
CA GLN A 361 7.12 -4.35 -4.94
C GLN A 361 6.51 -3.85 -6.26
N GLY A 362 5.75 -4.71 -6.93
CA GLY A 362 5.04 -4.45 -8.17
C GLY A 362 5.63 -5.17 -9.38
N ASN A 363 5.02 -4.96 -10.56
CA ASN A 363 5.21 -5.78 -11.76
C ASN A 363 4.89 -7.26 -11.50
N ILE A 364 3.74 -7.48 -10.87
CA ILE A 364 3.20 -8.79 -10.44
C ILE A 364 1.75 -8.87 -10.89
N SER A 365 1.31 -10.00 -11.46
CA SER A 365 -0.08 -10.19 -11.88
C SER A 365 -1.01 -10.38 -10.68
N GLU A 366 -2.33 -10.22 -10.87
CA GLU A 366 -3.32 -10.49 -9.83
C GLU A 366 -3.27 -11.95 -9.33
N GLU A 367 -2.98 -12.91 -10.21
CA GLU A 367 -2.79 -14.31 -9.84
C GLU A 367 -1.54 -14.49 -8.97
N MET A 368 -0.39 -14.02 -9.44
CA MET A 368 0.88 -14.10 -8.70
C MET A 368 0.82 -13.35 -7.37
N GLN A 369 0.08 -12.23 -7.30
CA GLN A 369 -0.18 -11.54 -6.03
C GLN A 369 -0.82 -12.49 -5.01
N GLY A 370 -1.83 -13.26 -5.44
CA GLY A 370 -2.50 -14.22 -4.56
C GLY A 370 -1.55 -15.31 -4.07
N GLU A 371 -0.76 -15.89 -4.97
CA GLU A 371 0.23 -16.92 -4.62
C GLU A 371 1.26 -16.40 -3.62
N MET A 372 1.88 -15.25 -3.90
CA MET A 372 2.90 -14.67 -3.02
C MET A 372 2.33 -14.23 -1.66
N VAL A 373 1.11 -13.68 -1.62
CA VAL A 373 0.45 -13.32 -0.35
C VAL A 373 0.12 -14.56 0.47
N VAL A 374 -0.27 -15.67 -0.17
CA VAL A 374 -0.47 -16.95 0.53
C VAL A 374 0.84 -17.47 1.11
N ASP A 375 1.94 -17.41 0.37
CA ASP A 375 3.26 -17.83 0.86
C ASP A 375 3.69 -17.01 2.09
N LEU A 376 3.54 -15.67 2.03
CA LEU A 376 3.81 -14.80 3.18
C LEU A 376 2.90 -15.12 4.38
N ALA A 377 1.61 -15.30 4.15
CA ALA A 377 0.65 -15.64 5.20
C ALA A 377 0.96 -17.00 5.84
N HIS A 378 1.45 -17.95 5.04
CA HIS A 378 1.90 -19.26 5.49
C HIS A 378 3.15 -19.17 6.37
N ASP A 379 4.15 -18.40 5.95
CA ASP A 379 5.34 -18.16 6.75
C ASP A 379 5.02 -17.52 8.10
N ILE A 380 4.12 -16.53 8.14
CA ILE A 380 3.65 -15.90 9.38
C ILE A 380 2.97 -16.93 10.30
N TYR A 381 2.04 -17.72 9.75
CA TYR A 381 1.30 -18.71 10.51
C TYR A 381 2.22 -19.80 11.10
N GLU A 382 3.09 -20.39 10.27
CA GLU A 382 4.04 -21.42 10.70
C GLU A 382 5.10 -20.89 11.69
N SER A 383 5.38 -19.58 11.70
CA SER A 383 6.27 -18.95 12.68
C SER A 383 5.63 -18.75 14.06
N GLY A 384 4.37 -19.14 14.25
CA GLY A 384 3.68 -19.05 15.54
C GLY A 384 3.30 -17.62 15.94
N TYR A 385 2.98 -16.79 14.94
CA TYR A 385 2.38 -15.47 15.13
C TYR A 385 0.89 -15.62 15.46
N ALA A 386 0.31 -14.61 16.10
CA ALA A 386 -1.10 -14.61 16.51
C ALA A 386 -2.05 -14.05 15.44
N GLY A 387 -1.53 -13.48 14.35
CA GLY A 387 -2.36 -12.96 13.28
C GLY A 387 -1.56 -12.39 12.11
N ALA A 388 -2.23 -12.31 10.97
CA ALA A 388 -1.72 -11.78 9.72
C ALA A 388 -2.79 -10.90 9.05
N MET A 389 -2.45 -9.62 8.84
CA MET A 389 -3.34 -8.62 8.24
C MET A 389 -2.83 -8.22 6.85
N ILE A 390 -3.52 -8.66 5.80
CA ILE A 390 -3.15 -8.35 4.42
C ILE A 390 -3.36 -6.85 4.16
N PHE A 391 -2.35 -6.20 3.62
CA PHE A 391 -2.43 -4.86 3.04
C PHE A 391 -2.66 -5.01 1.52
N SER A 392 -3.87 -4.75 1.01
CA SER A 392 -5.08 -4.24 1.69
C SER A 392 -6.38 -4.82 1.12
N TRP A 393 -7.53 -4.47 1.71
CA TRP A 393 -8.84 -4.88 1.18
C TRP A 393 -9.09 -4.29 -0.21
N GLN A 394 -8.97 -2.97 -0.37
CA GLN A 394 -9.23 -2.28 -1.64
C GLN A 394 -8.01 -1.54 -2.19
N ASP A 395 -7.98 -1.36 -3.52
CA ASP A 395 -7.04 -0.49 -4.21
C ASP A 395 -7.27 0.98 -3.84
N GLU A 396 -6.21 1.78 -3.75
CA GLU A 396 -6.31 3.17 -3.27
C GLU A 396 -5.59 4.14 -4.23
N TRP A 397 -6.35 4.71 -5.17
CA TRP A 397 -5.80 5.53 -6.26
C TRP A 397 -5.08 6.80 -5.79
N PHE A 398 -5.34 7.29 -4.57
CA PHE A 398 -4.64 8.47 -4.08
C PHE A 398 -3.16 8.20 -3.72
N LYS A 399 -2.77 6.93 -3.53
CA LYS A 399 -1.43 6.58 -3.05
C LYS A 399 -0.35 6.94 -4.08
N ARG A 400 0.87 7.11 -3.57
CA ARG A 400 2.09 7.44 -4.34
C ARG A 400 3.24 6.58 -3.85
N THR A 401 4.22 6.34 -4.70
CA THR A 401 5.49 5.69 -4.35
C THR A 401 6.66 6.61 -4.64
N TRP A 402 7.81 6.36 -4.01
CA TRP A 402 8.99 7.22 -4.07
C TRP A 402 9.55 7.39 -5.49
N ASN A 403 9.48 6.36 -6.33
CA ASN A 403 10.07 6.38 -7.67
C ASN A 403 9.12 6.97 -8.74
N THR A 404 7.85 7.20 -8.43
CA THR A 404 6.87 7.82 -9.35
C THR A 404 6.27 9.14 -8.86
N ASN A 405 6.47 9.53 -7.59
CA ASN A 405 5.82 10.71 -6.98
C ASN A 405 6.09 12.05 -7.70
N GLN A 406 7.19 12.12 -8.46
CA GLN A 406 7.62 13.30 -9.21
C GLN A 406 7.00 13.39 -10.60
N TYR A 407 6.28 12.35 -11.03
CA TYR A 407 5.68 12.23 -12.36
C TYR A 407 4.18 12.53 -12.39
N ASP A 408 3.55 12.80 -11.25
CA ASP A 408 2.12 13.14 -11.17
C ASP A 408 1.85 14.43 -10.40
N LEU A 409 0.61 14.93 -10.52
CA LEU A 409 0.13 16.05 -9.70
C LEU A 409 -0.40 15.53 -8.36
N SER A 410 0.33 15.83 -7.29
CA SER A 410 0.03 15.33 -5.93
C SER A 410 -1.41 15.57 -5.44
N HIS A 411 -2.04 16.68 -5.86
CA HIS A 411 -3.40 17.08 -5.50
C HIS A 411 -4.48 16.50 -6.44
N ARG A 412 -4.10 15.72 -7.46
CA ARG A 412 -5.02 15.10 -8.43
C ARG A 412 -4.98 13.57 -8.43
N ARG A 413 -4.12 12.95 -7.61
CA ARG A 413 -3.93 11.49 -7.54
C ARG A 413 -5.23 10.66 -7.45
N PRO A 414 -6.25 11.00 -6.64
CA PRO A 414 -7.45 10.18 -6.54
C PRO A 414 -8.31 10.13 -7.82
N PHE A 415 -8.12 11.06 -8.75
CA PHE A 415 -9.03 11.23 -9.88
C PHE A 415 -8.70 10.34 -11.07
N TRP A 416 -7.60 9.61 -11.04
CA TRP A 416 -7.20 8.70 -12.10
C TRP A 416 -6.41 7.52 -11.53
N SER A 417 -6.34 6.45 -12.30
CA SER A 417 -5.77 5.17 -11.86
C SER A 417 -4.38 5.03 -12.48
N ASN A 418 -3.32 5.20 -11.69
CA ASN A 418 -1.95 5.15 -12.20
C ASN A 418 -1.34 3.76 -11.97
N ILE A 419 -1.49 2.85 -12.94
CA ILE A 419 -0.98 1.47 -12.80
C ILE A 419 0.56 1.34 -12.79
N GLN A 420 1.29 2.44 -13.04
CA GLN A 420 2.74 2.50 -12.82
C GLN A 420 3.10 2.71 -11.34
N THR A 421 2.18 3.19 -10.51
CA THR A 421 2.40 3.43 -9.08
C THR A 421 1.93 2.21 -8.30
N ASN A 422 2.90 1.41 -7.82
CA ASN A 422 2.62 0.16 -7.10
C ASN A 422 1.71 0.33 -5.88
N GLU A 423 1.88 1.42 -5.14
CA GLU A 423 1.12 1.68 -3.91
C GLU A 423 -0.40 1.79 -4.13
N GLN A 424 -0.86 2.02 -5.36
CA GLN A 424 -2.30 2.07 -5.66
C GLN A 424 -2.95 0.68 -5.77
N TYR A 425 -2.17 -0.40 -5.90
CA TYR A 425 -2.66 -1.72 -6.35
C TYR A 425 -2.43 -2.88 -5.34
N PHE A 426 -2.37 -2.58 -4.05
CA PHE A 426 -2.30 -3.60 -2.98
C PHE A 426 -3.63 -4.29 -2.68
N GLY A 427 -4.76 -3.72 -3.11
CA GLY A 427 -6.08 -4.23 -2.80
C GLY A 427 -6.33 -5.63 -3.32
N LEU A 428 -7.21 -6.38 -2.65
CA LEU A 428 -7.86 -7.58 -3.18
C LEU A 428 -9.14 -7.25 -3.98
N LEU A 429 -9.70 -6.06 -3.71
CA LEU A 429 -10.78 -5.43 -4.45
C LEU A 429 -10.20 -4.32 -5.34
N ALA A 430 -10.32 -4.49 -6.65
CA ALA A 430 -9.98 -3.48 -7.64
C ALA A 430 -11.11 -2.48 -7.82
N PHE A 431 -10.73 -1.24 -8.14
CA PHE A 431 -11.63 -0.27 -8.77
C PHE A 431 -11.21 -0.13 -10.23
N ASP A 432 -12.01 -0.67 -11.15
CA ASP A 432 -11.75 -0.59 -12.59
C ASP A 432 -12.55 0.55 -13.22
N PRO A 433 -11.97 1.33 -14.17
CA PRO A 433 -12.69 2.42 -14.83
C PRO A 433 -13.94 1.92 -15.59
N GLY A 434 -14.99 2.74 -15.61
CA GLY A 434 -16.27 2.45 -16.28
C GLY A 434 -17.36 1.91 -15.34
N GLU A 435 -18.63 1.99 -15.76
CA GLU A 435 -19.81 1.69 -14.92
C GLU A 435 -20.00 0.20 -14.61
N GLU A 436 -19.72 -0.67 -15.58
CA GLU A 436 -19.89 -2.12 -15.48
C GLU A 436 -18.67 -2.89 -16.01
N SER A 437 -17.97 -2.30 -16.97
CA SER A 437 -16.74 -2.81 -17.59
C SER A 437 -15.87 -1.62 -18.01
N ARG A 438 -14.61 -1.90 -18.33
CA ARG A 438 -13.74 -0.93 -19.00
C ARG A 438 -14.27 -0.61 -20.40
N VAL A 439 -13.84 0.52 -20.96
CA VAL A 439 -14.26 0.96 -22.30
C VAL A 439 -13.68 0.11 -23.43
N SER A 440 -12.59 -0.60 -23.13
CA SER A 440 -12.05 -1.68 -23.95
C SER A 440 -11.07 -2.57 -23.16
N TYR A 441 -10.77 -3.75 -23.68
CA TYR A 441 -9.71 -4.64 -23.22
C TYR A 441 -8.78 -5.01 -24.39
N ALA A 442 -7.49 -5.23 -24.12
CA ALA A 442 -6.62 -5.90 -25.08
C ALA A 442 -6.88 -7.41 -25.03
N ASP A 443 -7.86 -7.90 -25.81
CA ASP A 443 -8.30 -9.31 -25.75
C ASP A 443 -8.73 -9.93 -27.10
N GLY A 444 -8.69 -9.14 -28.18
CA GLY A 444 -9.06 -9.53 -29.52
C GLY A 444 -10.55 -9.34 -29.85
N ASP A 445 -11.37 -8.86 -28.93
CA ASP A 445 -12.80 -8.60 -29.16
C ASP A 445 -13.05 -7.19 -29.71
N MET A 446 -13.11 -7.11 -31.04
CA MET A 446 -13.40 -5.87 -31.75
C MET A 446 -14.84 -5.34 -31.53
N SER A 447 -15.74 -6.09 -30.87
CA SER A 447 -17.14 -5.68 -30.70
C SER A 447 -17.33 -4.42 -29.85
N GLU A 448 -16.31 -4.08 -29.06
CA GLU A 448 -16.28 -2.87 -28.25
C GLU A 448 -16.09 -1.61 -29.11
N TRP A 449 -15.46 -1.74 -30.28
CA TRP A 449 -15.05 -0.62 -31.14
C TRP A 449 -16.10 -0.21 -32.17
N SER A 450 -16.08 1.07 -32.55
CA SER A 450 -17.04 1.66 -33.47
C SER A 450 -16.40 2.66 -34.44
N ASN A 451 -17.11 3.02 -35.51
CA ASN A 451 -16.65 4.04 -36.47
C ASN A 451 -16.45 5.44 -35.85
N GLN A 452 -16.91 5.70 -34.62
CA GLN A 452 -16.67 6.98 -33.94
C GLN A 452 -15.28 7.04 -33.30
N ASP A 453 -14.67 5.88 -33.07
CA ASP A 453 -13.36 5.76 -32.42
C ASP A 453 -12.21 5.92 -33.42
N VAL A 454 -12.49 5.79 -34.73
CA VAL A 454 -11.51 5.93 -35.82
C VAL A 454 -11.01 7.36 -35.92
N ILE A 455 -9.70 7.57 -35.74
CA ILE A 455 -9.06 8.90 -35.85
C ILE A 455 -8.35 9.10 -37.20
N LEU A 456 -8.01 8.02 -37.90
CA LEU A 456 -7.36 8.03 -39.20
C LEU A 456 -7.67 6.75 -39.97
N THR A 457 -7.98 6.90 -41.26
CA THR A 457 -8.15 5.80 -42.21
C THR A 457 -7.18 5.97 -43.36
N GLN A 458 -6.43 4.92 -43.68
CA GLN A 458 -5.55 4.84 -44.84
C GLN A 458 -5.96 3.64 -45.68
N GLU A 459 -6.50 3.88 -46.88
CA GLU A 459 -7.08 2.84 -47.73
C GLU A 459 -8.14 1.98 -47.00
N ASN A 460 -7.85 0.72 -46.70
CA ASN A 460 -8.70 -0.23 -45.97
C ASN A 460 -8.15 -0.57 -44.56
N GLN A 461 -7.35 0.33 -44.01
CA GLN A 461 -6.71 0.19 -42.70
C GLN A 461 -7.11 1.38 -41.82
N ASP A 462 -7.28 1.15 -40.53
CA ASP A 462 -7.65 2.19 -39.57
C ASP A 462 -6.86 2.09 -38.27
N ILE A 463 -6.75 3.26 -37.63
CA ILE A 463 -6.39 3.38 -36.22
C ILE A 463 -7.56 4.02 -35.49
N SER A 464 -7.96 3.37 -34.40
CA SER A 464 -9.04 3.79 -33.52
C SER A 464 -8.51 4.01 -32.11
N ILE A 465 -9.06 5.02 -31.42
CA ILE A 465 -8.62 5.41 -30.09
C ILE A 465 -9.80 5.58 -29.16
N LYS A 466 -9.64 5.06 -27.94
CA LYS A 466 -10.50 5.34 -26.78
C LYS A 466 -9.63 5.67 -25.57
N SER A 467 -10.25 6.13 -24.51
CA SER A 467 -9.54 6.28 -23.23
C SER A 467 -10.47 6.23 -22.04
N ASP A 468 -9.92 5.86 -20.88
CA ASP A 468 -10.59 5.97 -19.58
C ASP A 468 -9.65 6.59 -18.52
N ALA A 469 -10.00 6.42 -17.23
CA ALA A 469 -9.23 6.96 -16.13
C ALA A 469 -7.86 6.27 -15.91
N ARG A 470 -7.53 5.18 -16.61
CA ARG A 470 -6.29 4.40 -16.47
C ARG A 470 -5.46 4.36 -17.75
N TYR A 471 -6.11 4.19 -18.90
CA TYR A 471 -5.43 3.88 -20.16
C TYR A 471 -5.87 4.76 -21.34
N LEU A 472 -4.94 4.91 -22.29
CA LEU A 472 -5.23 5.16 -23.70
C LEU A 472 -5.32 3.80 -24.41
N TYR A 473 -6.46 3.51 -25.03
CA TYR A 473 -6.66 2.29 -25.81
C TYR A 473 -6.46 2.58 -27.29
N ILE A 474 -5.77 1.68 -27.98
CA ILE A 474 -5.44 1.79 -29.40
C ILE A 474 -5.85 0.49 -30.09
N LEU A 475 -6.65 0.60 -31.16
CA LEU A 475 -6.90 -0.50 -32.08
C LEU A 475 -6.30 -0.13 -33.43
N ILE A 476 -5.46 -1.02 -33.97
CA ILE A 476 -4.99 -0.94 -35.35
C ILE A 476 -5.59 -2.12 -36.09
N ASN A 477 -6.35 -1.83 -37.14
CA ASN A 477 -6.84 -2.84 -38.06
C ASN A 477 -6.11 -2.66 -39.39
N ASP A 478 -5.16 -3.55 -39.64
CA ASP A 478 -4.34 -3.51 -40.84
C ASP A 478 -4.33 -4.89 -41.51
N GLN A 479 -5.14 -5.04 -42.57
CA GLN A 479 -5.26 -6.29 -43.33
C GLN A 479 -3.94 -6.74 -44.00
N ASN A 480 -2.94 -5.86 -44.07
CA ASN A 480 -1.62 -6.18 -44.57
C ASN A 480 -0.65 -6.59 -43.46
N PHE A 481 -0.99 -6.47 -42.18
CA PHE A 481 -0.14 -6.84 -41.07
C PHE A 481 -0.19 -8.34 -40.79
N ASP A 482 0.99 -8.95 -40.69
CA ASP A 482 1.21 -10.32 -40.24
C ASP A 482 2.16 -10.30 -39.03
N PHE A 483 1.63 -10.60 -37.84
CA PHE A 483 2.39 -10.50 -36.58
C PHE A 483 3.61 -11.43 -36.52
N ASP A 484 3.59 -12.54 -37.26
CA ASP A 484 4.70 -13.49 -37.25
C ASP A 484 5.92 -12.99 -38.07
N THR A 485 5.73 -12.00 -38.96
CA THR A 485 6.77 -11.58 -39.91
C THR A 485 6.99 -10.08 -40.02
N ASP A 486 5.97 -9.28 -39.70
CA ASP A 486 5.98 -7.84 -39.89
C ASP A 486 6.21 -7.13 -38.54
N LYS A 487 6.80 -5.94 -38.59
CA LYS A 487 6.92 -5.06 -37.42
C LYS A 487 5.93 -3.92 -37.53
N LEU A 488 5.27 -3.58 -36.44
CA LEU A 488 4.39 -2.42 -36.39
C LEU A 488 5.02 -1.33 -35.51
N TYR A 489 5.04 -0.11 -36.07
CA TYR A 489 5.44 1.10 -35.36
C TYR A 489 4.22 2.02 -35.20
N ILE A 490 4.00 2.54 -34.00
CA ILE A 490 2.97 3.56 -33.71
C ILE A 490 3.67 4.80 -33.20
N ALA A 491 3.60 5.90 -33.94
CA ALA A 491 4.18 7.17 -33.56
C ALA A 491 3.13 8.04 -32.86
N ILE A 492 3.50 8.66 -31.74
CA ILE A 492 2.62 9.47 -30.91
C ILE A 492 3.24 10.84 -30.70
N ASP A 493 2.53 11.88 -31.13
CA ASP A 493 2.83 13.29 -30.87
C ASP A 493 1.89 13.79 -29.77
N THR A 494 2.47 14.28 -28.67
CA THR A 494 1.75 14.78 -27.51
C THR A 494 1.99 16.27 -27.27
N LEU A 495 3.18 16.78 -27.62
CA LEU A 495 3.61 18.11 -27.25
C LEU A 495 4.18 18.90 -28.43
N ASP A 496 3.48 19.95 -28.82
CA ASP A 496 3.93 20.84 -29.90
C ASP A 496 5.31 21.47 -29.61
N GLY A 497 6.19 21.45 -30.61
CA GLY A 497 7.49 22.14 -30.58
C GLY A 497 8.66 21.31 -30.01
N GLN A 498 8.48 20.00 -29.87
CA GLN A 498 9.51 19.00 -29.60
C GLN A 498 9.15 17.68 -30.29
N GLY A 499 9.91 16.60 -30.04
CA GLY A 499 9.76 15.32 -30.72
C GLY A 499 10.74 15.15 -31.88
N ASN A 500 10.57 14.04 -32.60
CA ASN A 500 11.37 13.67 -33.77
C ASN A 500 10.49 13.48 -35.01
N ASP A 501 10.95 13.91 -36.19
CA ASP A 501 10.25 13.68 -37.47
C ASP A 501 10.67 12.38 -38.18
N HIS A 502 11.52 11.56 -37.54
CA HIS A 502 12.00 10.28 -38.04
C HIS A 502 12.54 9.41 -36.90
N ILE A 503 12.78 8.12 -37.18
CA ILE A 503 13.56 7.23 -36.32
C ILE A 503 14.93 7.01 -36.97
N ILE A 504 16.00 7.28 -36.24
CA ILE A 504 17.38 7.07 -36.71
C ILE A 504 17.61 5.61 -37.08
N ASP A 505 18.48 5.37 -38.05
CA ASP A 505 18.82 4.03 -38.55
C ASP A 505 17.62 3.22 -39.10
N THR A 506 16.50 3.88 -39.38
CA THR A 506 15.35 3.33 -40.10
C THR A 506 15.00 4.17 -41.33
N ASN A 507 14.07 3.69 -42.16
CA ASN A 507 13.49 4.46 -43.26
C ASN A 507 12.13 5.08 -42.91
N ILE A 508 11.82 5.20 -41.61
CA ILE A 508 10.55 5.72 -41.12
C ILE A 508 10.69 7.22 -40.82
N SER A 509 9.82 8.00 -41.43
CA SER A 509 9.62 9.42 -41.19
C SER A 509 8.18 9.70 -40.79
N PHE A 510 7.94 10.86 -40.19
CA PHE A 510 6.67 11.25 -39.62
C PHE A 510 6.22 12.60 -40.18
N SER A 511 4.93 12.74 -40.44
CA SER A 511 4.33 14.01 -40.86
C SER A 511 4.18 15.04 -39.73
N ARG A 512 4.40 14.60 -38.47
CA ARG A 512 4.43 15.37 -37.24
C ARG A 512 5.59 14.88 -36.36
N ASP A 513 6.09 15.73 -35.48
CA ASP A 513 7.20 15.39 -34.60
C ASP A 513 6.67 14.49 -33.46
N ALA A 514 7.10 13.23 -33.42
CA ALA A 514 6.65 12.26 -32.43
C ALA A 514 7.49 12.32 -31.14
N ASP A 515 6.82 12.36 -30.00
CA ASP A 515 7.43 12.26 -28.67
C ASP A 515 7.64 10.81 -28.23
N PHE A 516 6.80 9.89 -28.73
CA PHE A 516 6.87 8.47 -28.40
C PHE A 516 6.72 7.59 -29.63
N VAL A 517 7.32 6.41 -29.58
CA VAL A 517 7.14 5.34 -30.57
C VAL A 517 6.86 4.04 -29.83
N ILE A 518 5.77 3.37 -30.21
CA ILE A 518 5.51 1.99 -29.81
C ILE A 518 6.01 1.07 -30.91
N GLU A 519 6.79 0.07 -30.54
CA GLU A 519 7.26 -1.01 -31.40
C GLU A 519 6.55 -2.30 -30.98
N ILE A 520 5.76 -2.88 -31.89
CA ILE A 520 5.20 -4.22 -31.76
C ILE A 520 5.98 -5.12 -32.71
N ASN A 521 6.90 -5.91 -32.15
CA ASN A 521 7.76 -6.82 -32.90
C ASN A 521 7.28 -8.27 -32.78
N ASP A 522 7.17 -8.77 -31.56
CA ASP A 522 6.67 -10.10 -31.23
C ASP A 522 6.12 -10.11 -29.78
N GLU A 523 5.73 -11.28 -29.28
CA GLU A 523 5.15 -11.46 -27.94
C GLU A 523 6.11 -11.06 -26.79
N ASP A 524 7.43 -11.15 -27.00
CA ASP A 524 8.46 -10.98 -25.98
C ASP A 524 9.30 -9.68 -26.15
N ASP A 525 9.27 -9.06 -27.34
CA ASP A 525 10.12 -7.94 -27.75
C ASP A 525 9.33 -6.70 -28.22
N SER A 526 8.23 -6.40 -27.53
CA SER A 526 7.41 -5.20 -27.79
C SER A 526 7.59 -4.14 -26.71
N ARG A 527 7.59 -2.85 -27.07
CA ARG A 527 7.92 -1.75 -26.15
C ARG A 527 7.40 -0.38 -26.59
N ILE A 528 7.22 0.52 -25.63
CA ILE A 528 7.11 1.96 -25.86
C ILE A 528 8.43 2.66 -25.55
N LEU A 529 8.83 3.55 -26.46
CA LEU A 529 10.04 4.35 -26.40
C LEU A 529 9.69 5.84 -26.36
N VAL A 530 10.55 6.64 -25.76
CA VAL A 530 10.39 8.10 -25.62
C VAL A 530 11.50 8.85 -26.35
N ASP A 531 11.20 9.98 -26.97
CA ASP A 531 12.18 10.92 -27.52
C ASP A 531 13.27 11.17 -26.46
N GLN A 532 14.54 11.00 -26.83
CA GLN A 532 15.68 11.25 -25.95
C GLN A 532 15.62 12.65 -25.30
N TYR A 533 15.10 13.65 -26.02
CA TYR A 533 14.93 15.00 -25.48
C TYR A 533 13.86 15.07 -24.36
N TYR A 534 12.86 14.18 -24.40
CA TYR A 534 11.70 14.16 -23.50
C TYR A 534 11.74 13.04 -22.45
N ASP A 535 12.85 12.31 -22.36
CA ASP A 535 13.09 11.26 -21.37
C ASP A 535 13.28 11.85 -19.94
N ALA A 536 12.21 11.80 -19.15
CA ALA A 536 12.18 12.28 -17.77
C ALA A 536 13.11 11.47 -16.83
N PHE A 537 13.23 10.16 -17.06
CA PHE A 537 14.10 9.29 -16.25
C PHE A 537 15.57 9.68 -16.45
N GLN A 538 16.03 9.80 -17.70
CA GLN A 538 17.40 10.22 -18.00
C GLN A 538 17.68 11.64 -17.49
N TYR A 539 16.69 12.53 -17.60
CA TYR A 539 16.81 13.87 -17.04
C TYR A 539 17.02 13.85 -15.52
N LEU A 540 16.26 13.06 -14.79
CA LEU A 540 16.42 12.98 -13.33
C LEU A 540 17.72 12.26 -12.94
N HIS A 541 17.93 11.04 -13.42
CA HIS A 541 18.98 10.18 -12.88
C HIS A 541 20.37 10.41 -13.50
N SER A 542 20.45 10.87 -14.75
CA SER A 542 21.73 11.16 -15.42
C SER A 542 22.13 12.64 -15.28
N TYR A 543 21.18 13.58 -15.42
CA TYR A 543 21.49 15.02 -15.37
C TYR A 543 21.41 15.60 -13.95
N ARG A 544 20.31 15.37 -13.23
CA ARG A 544 20.05 16.00 -11.92
C ARG A 544 20.77 15.30 -10.77
N TYR A 545 20.53 14.02 -10.61
CA TYR A 545 21.07 13.24 -9.49
C TYR A 545 22.44 12.65 -9.78
N THR A 546 22.80 12.51 -11.06
CA THR A 546 24.11 11.99 -11.51
C THR A 546 24.42 10.56 -11.03
N TYR A 547 23.37 9.74 -10.86
CA TYR A 547 23.49 8.30 -10.58
C TYR A 547 23.90 7.51 -11.83
N LEU A 548 23.60 8.03 -13.02
CA LEU A 548 23.95 7.45 -14.31
C LEU A 548 24.91 8.36 -15.10
N GLU A 549 25.62 7.78 -16.07
CA GLU A 549 26.56 8.53 -16.90
C GLU A 549 25.87 9.60 -17.76
N LYS A 550 26.45 10.81 -17.80
CA LYS A 550 25.89 11.97 -18.54
C LYS A 550 25.90 11.83 -20.05
N THR A 551 26.67 10.88 -20.60
CA THR A 551 26.76 10.58 -22.04
C THR A 551 25.42 10.15 -22.64
N MET A 552 24.44 9.81 -21.81
CA MET A 552 23.09 9.40 -22.22
C MET A 552 22.16 10.58 -22.60
N ILE A 553 22.59 11.84 -22.39
CA ILE A 553 21.76 13.03 -22.64
C ILE A 553 22.23 13.77 -23.89
N ASP A 554 21.41 13.74 -24.93
CA ASP A 554 21.45 14.74 -25.99
C ASP A 554 20.37 15.81 -25.74
N ASN A 555 20.76 17.09 -25.81
CA ASN A 555 19.83 18.22 -25.73
C ASN A 555 19.38 18.69 -27.13
N THR A 556 19.66 17.89 -28.15
CA THR A 556 19.26 18.14 -29.53
C THR A 556 17.82 17.70 -29.70
N LYS A 557 16.92 18.64 -30.03
CA LYS A 557 15.57 18.32 -30.51
C LYS A 557 15.68 17.67 -31.89
N ASN A 558 14.75 16.76 -32.19
CA ASN A 558 14.70 16.06 -33.47
C ASN A 558 16.03 15.33 -33.81
N SER A 559 16.57 14.57 -32.86
CA SER A 559 17.76 13.74 -33.07
C SER A 559 17.46 12.45 -33.83
N GLY A 560 16.19 12.05 -33.90
CA GLY A 560 15.71 10.76 -34.39
C GLY A 560 15.86 9.61 -33.37
N VAL A 561 16.35 9.89 -32.15
CA VAL A 561 16.67 8.87 -31.15
C VAL A 561 15.52 8.73 -30.16
N PHE A 562 15.05 7.48 -29.99
CA PHE A 562 14.08 7.11 -28.97
C PHE A 562 14.72 6.15 -27.95
N ASN A 563 14.57 6.45 -26.67
CA ASN A 563 15.12 5.70 -25.54
C ASN A 563 14.08 4.73 -24.95
N SER A 564 14.58 3.61 -24.42
CA SER A 564 13.80 2.77 -23.49
C SER A 564 13.38 3.56 -22.26
N MET A 565 12.11 3.43 -21.87
CA MET A 565 11.56 4.07 -20.67
C MET A 565 11.88 3.25 -19.42
N ASN A 566 12.35 3.89 -18.36
CA ASN A 566 12.80 3.22 -17.14
C ASN A 566 12.18 3.80 -15.86
N LEU A 567 12.10 2.97 -14.81
CA LEU A 567 11.80 3.37 -13.44
C LEU A 567 12.96 2.98 -12.50
N ALA A 568 13.25 3.86 -11.54
CA ALA A 568 14.25 3.60 -10.50
C ALA A 568 13.76 2.51 -9.53
N LEU A 569 14.66 1.65 -9.05
CA LEU A 569 14.36 0.57 -8.10
C LEU A 569 15.14 0.69 -6.79
N SER A 570 16.35 1.22 -6.82
CA SER A 570 17.12 1.53 -5.61
C SER A 570 18.19 2.58 -5.90
N TYR A 571 18.55 3.35 -4.88
CA TYR A 571 19.69 4.28 -4.94
C TYR A 571 21.02 3.50 -4.94
N PRO A 572 22.16 4.13 -5.27
CA PRO A 572 23.45 3.51 -5.00
C PRO A 572 23.59 3.18 -3.50
N LEU A 573 23.95 1.94 -3.18
CA LEU A 573 24.08 1.47 -1.80
C LEU A 573 25.54 1.20 -1.47
N TYR A 574 25.88 1.33 -0.18
CA TYR A 574 27.13 0.83 0.38
C TYR A 574 26.79 -0.19 1.47
N LEU A 575 27.17 -1.44 1.27
CA LEU A 575 26.95 -2.51 2.24
C LEU A 575 28.05 -2.48 3.33
N PRO A 576 27.72 -2.15 4.59
CA PRO A 576 28.74 -1.91 5.61
C PRO A 576 29.56 -3.15 5.99
N GLU A 577 28.94 -4.32 6.10
CA GLU A 577 29.62 -5.56 6.52
C GLU A 577 30.49 -6.13 5.41
N GLU A 578 30.05 -6.01 4.16
CA GLU A 578 30.77 -6.50 2.99
C GLU A 578 31.80 -5.51 2.44
N GLU A 579 31.71 -4.24 2.82
CA GLU A 579 32.48 -3.12 2.26
C GLU A 579 32.34 -3.00 0.72
N THR A 580 31.16 -3.33 0.19
CA THR A 580 30.87 -3.31 -1.26
C THR A 580 29.94 -2.15 -1.62
N ASN A 581 30.01 -1.72 -2.89
CA ASN A 581 29.05 -0.74 -3.43
C ASN A 581 28.13 -1.45 -4.42
N ILE A 582 26.83 -1.19 -4.30
CA ILE A 582 25.81 -1.61 -5.26
C ILE A 582 25.46 -0.38 -6.12
N PRO A 583 25.53 -0.49 -7.45
CA PRO A 583 25.20 0.64 -8.32
C PRO A 583 23.69 0.94 -8.26
N PHE A 584 23.31 2.13 -8.72
CA PHE A 584 21.91 2.52 -8.93
C PHE A 584 21.16 1.45 -9.75
N GLN A 585 20.00 1.02 -9.26
CA GLN A 585 19.19 -0.01 -9.88
C GLN A 585 17.94 0.61 -10.51
N TYR A 586 17.58 0.10 -11.68
CA TYR A 586 16.40 0.52 -12.45
C TYR A 586 15.99 -0.60 -13.40
N TYR A 587 14.77 -0.51 -13.94
CA TYR A 587 14.30 -1.45 -14.95
C TYR A 587 13.52 -0.75 -16.07
N GLU A 588 13.45 -1.40 -17.22
CA GLU A 588 12.69 -0.94 -18.38
C GLU A 588 11.19 -1.12 -18.13
N THR A 589 10.50 -0.03 -17.80
CA THR A 589 9.02 -0.03 -17.70
C THR A 589 8.35 0.08 -19.07
N GLY A 590 9.09 0.49 -20.11
CA GLY A 590 8.56 0.63 -21.47
C GLY A 590 8.20 -0.70 -22.16
N LYS A 591 8.65 -1.85 -21.65
CA LYS A 591 8.29 -3.16 -22.23
C LYS A 591 6.79 -3.41 -22.15
N LEU A 592 6.20 -3.87 -23.25
CA LEU A 592 4.79 -4.19 -23.35
C LEU A 592 4.60 -5.70 -23.24
N VAL A 593 3.64 -6.12 -22.43
CA VAL A 593 3.35 -7.54 -22.19
C VAL A 593 2.24 -8.01 -23.13
N TYR A 594 2.51 -9.05 -23.91
CA TYR A 594 1.48 -9.72 -24.70
C TYR A 594 0.54 -10.55 -23.80
N GLY A 595 -0.76 -10.51 -24.04
CA GLY A 595 -1.72 -11.42 -23.42
C GLY A 595 -3.12 -10.84 -23.31
N ASN A 596 -4.03 -11.58 -22.69
CA ASN A 596 -5.43 -11.22 -22.61
C ASN A 596 -5.71 -10.37 -21.36
N ALA A 597 -6.09 -9.11 -21.55
CA ALA A 597 -6.36 -8.16 -20.47
C ALA A 597 -7.81 -8.21 -19.94
N ASN A 598 -8.67 -9.10 -20.45
CA ASN A 598 -10.07 -9.20 -20.04
C ASN A 598 -10.21 -10.07 -18.77
N PRO A 599 -10.67 -9.50 -17.64
CA PRO A 599 -10.77 -10.22 -16.36
C PRO A 599 -11.82 -11.35 -16.36
N SER A 600 -12.65 -11.43 -17.39
CA SER A 600 -13.61 -12.55 -17.56
C SER A 600 -13.03 -13.73 -18.33
N SER A 601 -11.79 -13.61 -18.84
CA SER A 601 -11.12 -14.65 -19.62
C SER A 601 -10.40 -15.66 -18.72
N ASP A 602 -10.42 -16.94 -19.10
CA ASP A 602 -9.64 -17.99 -18.43
C ASP A 602 -8.12 -17.77 -18.58
N SER A 603 -7.70 -17.00 -19.59
CA SER A 603 -6.29 -16.66 -19.84
C SER A 603 -5.95 -15.21 -19.43
N TYR A 604 -6.73 -14.63 -18.51
CA TYR A 604 -6.53 -13.26 -18.05
C TYR A 604 -5.14 -13.07 -17.45
N ASN A 605 -4.45 -12.03 -17.89
CA ASN A 605 -3.23 -11.54 -17.28
C ASN A 605 -3.38 -10.03 -17.06
N SER A 606 -3.39 -9.60 -15.79
CA SER A 606 -3.55 -8.20 -15.41
C SER A 606 -2.39 -7.29 -15.83
N LEU A 607 -1.24 -7.87 -16.25
CA LEU A 607 -0.09 -7.14 -16.76
C LEU A 607 -0.13 -6.92 -18.27
N SER A 608 -1.05 -7.55 -19.00
CA SER A 608 -1.09 -7.47 -20.46
C SER A 608 -1.32 -6.05 -20.95
N ASP A 609 -0.47 -5.59 -21.85
CA ASP A 609 -0.55 -4.27 -22.48
C ASP A 609 -1.08 -4.36 -23.92
N PHE A 610 -0.92 -5.51 -24.60
CA PHE A 610 -1.43 -5.67 -25.97
C PHE A 610 -1.85 -7.12 -26.31
N TYR A 611 -2.72 -7.24 -27.30
CA TYR A 611 -3.18 -8.51 -27.85
C TYR A 611 -3.33 -8.42 -29.37
N VAL A 612 -3.12 -9.55 -30.05
CA VAL A 612 -3.18 -9.64 -31.51
C VAL A 612 -4.24 -10.66 -31.92
N ASN A 613 -5.16 -10.26 -32.80
CA ASN A 613 -6.17 -11.14 -33.39
C ASN A 613 -6.16 -11.01 -34.91
N ASN A 614 -5.55 -11.97 -35.59
CA ASN A 614 -5.33 -11.97 -37.04
C ASN A 614 -4.59 -10.71 -37.52
N HIS A 615 -5.33 -9.74 -38.06
CA HIS A 615 -4.84 -8.51 -38.68
C HIS A 615 -5.09 -7.27 -37.80
N SER A 616 -5.50 -7.50 -36.55
CA SER A 616 -5.86 -6.45 -35.61
C SER A 616 -5.01 -6.53 -34.36
N ILE A 617 -4.57 -5.37 -33.87
CA ILE A 617 -3.81 -5.24 -32.63
C ILE A 617 -4.55 -4.29 -31.72
N GLU A 618 -4.80 -4.74 -30.49
CA GLU A 618 -5.34 -3.92 -29.41
C GLU A 618 -4.24 -3.64 -28.39
N LEU A 619 -4.13 -2.39 -27.97
CA LEU A 619 -3.20 -1.93 -26.95
C LEU A 619 -3.93 -1.15 -25.86
N GLN A 620 -3.47 -1.27 -24.63
CA GLN A 620 -3.87 -0.44 -23.48
C GLN A 620 -2.62 0.19 -22.87
N ILE A 621 -2.40 1.49 -23.11
CA ILE A 621 -1.17 2.19 -22.71
C ILE A 621 -1.44 3.03 -21.45
N PRO A 622 -0.78 2.75 -20.31
CA PRO A 622 -0.90 3.57 -19.12
C PRO A 622 -0.58 5.04 -19.40
N TRP A 623 -1.40 5.95 -18.90
CA TRP A 623 -1.21 7.40 -19.11
C TRP A 623 0.18 7.90 -18.71
N GLN A 624 0.77 7.37 -17.63
CA GLN A 624 2.10 7.79 -17.18
C GLN A 624 3.23 7.38 -18.17
N LEU A 625 3.07 6.33 -18.99
CA LEU A 625 4.04 6.01 -20.06
C LEU A 625 4.02 7.03 -21.21
N LEU A 626 3.01 7.90 -21.24
CA LEU A 626 2.91 9.03 -22.17
C LEU A 626 3.23 10.36 -21.47
N ASN A 627 3.93 10.32 -20.33
CA ASN A 627 4.28 11.47 -19.49
C ASN A 627 3.07 12.31 -19.01
N PHE A 628 1.85 11.76 -19.00
CA PHE A 628 0.72 12.44 -18.37
C PHE A 628 0.93 12.54 -16.86
N THR A 629 0.78 13.75 -16.32
CA THR A 629 0.85 14.00 -14.88
C THR A 629 -0.53 13.99 -14.22
N ASP A 630 -1.58 14.26 -15.02
CA ASP A 630 -2.98 14.10 -14.65
C ASP A 630 -3.85 14.09 -15.93
N PRO A 631 -4.30 12.91 -16.41
CA PRO A 631 -5.15 12.84 -17.59
C PRO A 631 -6.54 13.44 -17.35
N SER A 632 -7.01 13.56 -16.09
CA SER A 632 -8.33 14.15 -15.78
C SER A 632 -8.42 15.64 -16.12
N THR A 633 -7.30 16.35 -16.04
CA THR A 633 -7.16 17.76 -16.45
C THR A 633 -6.43 17.92 -17.78
N LYS A 634 -6.13 16.81 -18.48
CA LYS A 634 -5.34 16.79 -19.72
C LYS A 634 -3.92 17.33 -19.53
N SER A 635 -3.36 17.16 -18.34
CA SER A 635 -2.04 17.65 -17.96
C SER A 635 -0.97 16.63 -18.29
N ILE A 636 0.03 17.07 -19.04
CA ILE A 636 1.23 16.33 -19.41
C ILE A 636 2.48 17.07 -18.93
N MET A 637 3.61 16.38 -18.77
CA MET A 637 4.89 17.05 -18.50
C MET A 637 5.19 18.08 -19.61
N SER A 638 5.52 19.31 -19.25
CA SER A 638 5.99 20.32 -20.21
C SER A 638 7.41 20.01 -20.70
N ASP A 639 7.95 20.82 -21.61
CA ASP A 639 9.35 20.72 -22.06
C ASP A 639 10.31 20.66 -20.85
N ILE A 640 10.91 19.49 -20.64
CA ILE A 640 11.66 19.14 -19.44
C ILE A 640 13.02 19.85 -19.36
N LYS A 641 13.53 20.36 -20.51
CA LYS A 641 14.84 21.02 -20.58
C LYS A 641 14.74 22.53 -20.41
N THR A 642 13.56 23.13 -20.61
CA THR A 642 13.35 24.57 -20.41
C THR A 642 13.16 24.96 -18.95
N ASN A 643 12.77 24.01 -18.09
CA ASN A 643 12.40 24.27 -16.70
C ASN A 643 13.46 23.78 -15.68
N THR A 644 13.47 24.40 -14.49
CA THR A 644 14.35 24.00 -13.39
C THR A 644 13.87 22.75 -12.65
N TRP A 645 12.69 22.24 -12.96
CA TRP A 645 12.13 20.99 -12.44
C TRP A 645 11.11 20.43 -13.45
N LEU A 646 10.63 19.20 -13.23
CA LEU A 646 9.49 18.68 -13.99
C LEU A 646 8.26 19.54 -13.68
N THR A 647 7.64 20.09 -14.71
CA THR A 647 6.42 20.90 -14.62
C THR A 647 5.38 20.36 -15.58
N SER A 648 4.11 20.75 -15.42
CA SER A 648 3.01 20.27 -16.26
C SER A 648 2.39 21.40 -17.07
N GLN A 649 1.82 21.04 -18.23
CA GLN A 649 0.97 21.91 -19.03
C GLN A 649 -0.22 21.13 -19.58
N MET A 650 -1.30 21.86 -19.89
CA MET A 650 -2.50 21.27 -20.48
C MET A 650 -2.37 21.16 -21.99
N ILE A 651 -2.86 20.06 -22.54
CA ILE A 651 -3.00 19.83 -23.98
C ILE A 651 -4.45 19.48 -24.33
N ASP A 652 -4.88 19.80 -25.55
CA ASP A 652 -6.25 19.51 -25.98
C ASP A 652 -6.36 18.18 -26.74
N SER A 653 -5.30 17.78 -27.43
CA SER A 653 -5.28 16.59 -28.28
C SER A 653 -3.93 15.90 -28.27
N ILE A 654 -3.95 14.61 -28.57
CA ILE A 654 -2.76 13.84 -28.98
C ILE A 654 -2.95 13.39 -30.43
N HIS A 655 -1.85 13.07 -31.09
CA HIS A 655 -1.85 12.67 -32.50
C HIS A 655 -1.14 11.34 -32.66
N LEU A 656 -1.73 10.42 -33.42
CA LEU A 656 -1.17 9.09 -33.61
C LEU A 656 -1.18 8.70 -35.08
N GLY A 657 -0.16 7.97 -35.49
CA GLY A 657 -0.09 7.28 -36.78
C GLY A 657 0.65 5.96 -36.65
N TRP A 658 0.50 5.07 -37.63
CA TRP A 658 1.17 3.77 -37.62
C TRP A 658 1.88 3.48 -38.94
N ALA A 659 2.83 2.54 -38.89
CA ALA A 659 3.54 1.98 -40.02
C ALA A 659 3.73 0.48 -39.84
N VAL A 660 3.42 -0.30 -40.87
CA VAL A 660 3.81 -1.70 -40.98
C VAL A 660 5.09 -1.81 -41.80
N VAL A 661 6.12 -2.39 -41.20
CA VAL A 661 7.44 -2.61 -41.81
C VAL A 661 7.59 -4.08 -42.14
N LYS A 662 7.85 -4.36 -43.42
CA LYS A 662 8.19 -5.69 -43.95
C LYS A 662 9.68 -5.71 -44.31
N ASP A 663 10.34 -6.86 -44.23
CA ASP A 663 11.78 -7.01 -44.48
C ASP A 663 12.26 -6.22 -45.74
N ASP A 664 12.99 -5.13 -45.48
CA ASP A 664 13.76 -4.23 -46.37
C ASP A 664 13.04 -3.14 -47.24
N THR A 665 13.35 -1.88 -46.88
CA THR A 665 13.77 -0.71 -47.71
C THR A 665 12.84 0.38 -48.25
N ASP A 666 11.52 0.30 -48.21
CA ASP A 666 10.72 1.46 -48.66
C ASP A 666 10.71 2.58 -47.61
N ALA A 667 10.82 3.83 -48.07
CA ALA A 667 10.66 5.00 -47.22
C ALA A 667 9.19 5.11 -46.81
N ILE A 668 8.92 5.06 -45.50
CA ILE A 668 7.58 5.16 -44.94
C ILE A 668 7.43 6.57 -44.34
N ASN A 669 6.34 7.25 -44.70
CA ASN A 669 5.96 8.52 -44.10
C ASN A 669 4.62 8.37 -43.37
N VAL A 670 4.68 8.32 -42.04
CA VAL A 670 3.51 8.12 -41.19
C VAL A 670 2.65 9.38 -41.14
N GLN A 671 1.39 9.23 -41.56
CA GLN A 671 0.35 10.24 -41.40
C GLN A 671 -0.32 10.12 -40.03
N PHE A 672 -0.75 11.24 -39.46
CA PHE A 672 -1.31 11.30 -38.11
C PHE A 672 -2.80 11.64 -38.13
N GLY A 673 -3.57 10.89 -37.34
CA GLY A 673 -4.90 11.26 -36.89
C GLY A 673 -4.83 12.12 -35.63
N SER A 674 -5.94 12.73 -35.24
CA SER A 674 -6.03 13.51 -34.00
C SER A 674 -7.09 12.92 -33.09
N TYR A 675 -6.73 12.73 -31.82
CA TYR A 675 -7.62 12.34 -30.75
C TYR A 675 -7.79 13.51 -29.78
N LEU A 676 -9.02 14.00 -29.62
CA LEU A 676 -9.34 15.07 -28.68
C LEU A 676 -9.50 14.49 -27.28
N LEU A 677 -8.71 14.97 -26.33
CA LEU A 677 -8.77 14.52 -24.94
C LEU A 677 -10.03 15.02 -24.25
N SER A 678 -10.61 14.17 -23.42
CA SER A 678 -11.71 14.51 -22.52
C SER A 678 -11.18 14.78 -21.11
N SER A 679 -11.84 15.68 -20.38
CA SER A 679 -11.53 15.97 -18.98
C SER A 679 -12.62 15.41 -18.07
N TRP A 680 -12.28 15.10 -16.82
CA TRP A 680 -13.24 14.70 -15.80
C TRP A 680 -12.83 15.23 -14.42
N GLU A 681 -13.80 15.32 -13.51
CA GLU A 681 -13.54 15.68 -12.10
C GLU A 681 -13.72 14.49 -11.18
N TYR A 682 -14.72 13.64 -11.40
CA TYR A 682 -14.90 12.39 -10.67
C TYR A 682 -14.78 11.22 -11.66
N PRO A 683 -13.91 10.23 -11.41
CA PRO A 683 -13.83 9.07 -12.25
C PRO A 683 -15.09 8.22 -12.13
N VAL A 684 -15.48 7.60 -13.23
CA VAL A 684 -16.49 6.54 -13.26
C VAL A 684 -15.77 5.20 -13.10
N TYR A 685 -16.24 4.35 -12.20
CA TYR A 685 -15.59 3.07 -11.88
C TYR A 685 -16.61 2.04 -11.36
N HIS A 686 -16.18 0.78 -11.34
CA HIS A 686 -16.87 -0.32 -10.68
C HIS A 686 -15.88 -1.15 -9.84
N GLU A 687 -16.44 -1.87 -8.87
CA GLU A 687 -15.69 -2.77 -8.00
C GLU A 687 -15.56 -4.15 -8.63
N ARG A 688 -14.38 -4.76 -8.53
CA ARG A 688 -14.12 -6.14 -8.99
C ARG A 688 -13.18 -6.87 -8.02
N LEU A 689 -13.54 -8.08 -7.61
CA LEU A 689 -12.61 -8.95 -6.87
C LEU A 689 -11.51 -9.45 -7.81
N LYS A 690 -10.26 -9.30 -7.39
CA LYS A 690 -9.09 -9.75 -8.15
C LYS A 690 -8.94 -11.28 -8.11
N GLN A 691 -8.14 -11.84 -9.00
CA GLN A 691 -7.80 -13.28 -8.94
C GLN A 691 -7.20 -13.67 -7.57
N SER A 692 -6.37 -12.79 -6.98
CA SER A 692 -5.78 -12.96 -5.66
C SER A 692 -6.79 -13.24 -4.56
N TYR A 693 -7.98 -12.62 -4.60
CA TYR A 693 -9.04 -12.83 -3.61
C TYR A 693 -9.41 -14.32 -3.49
N TYR A 694 -9.59 -15.01 -4.62
CA TYR A 694 -10.04 -16.40 -4.62
C TYR A 694 -8.93 -17.38 -4.20
N ILE A 695 -7.67 -17.04 -4.51
CA ILE A 695 -6.49 -17.80 -4.08
C ILE A 695 -6.37 -17.72 -2.55
N ILE A 696 -6.47 -16.50 -1.99
CA ILE A 696 -6.42 -16.26 -0.55
C ILE A 696 -7.62 -16.89 0.17
N GLN A 697 -8.82 -16.78 -0.40
CA GLN A 697 -10.03 -17.43 0.12
C GLN A 697 -9.82 -18.93 0.32
N SER A 698 -9.23 -19.59 -0.69
CA SER A 698 -8.93 -21.03 -0.65
C SER A 698 -7.92 -21.36 0.45
N TYR A 699 -6.88 -20.54 0.61
CA TYR A 699 -5.89 -20.73 1.67
C TYR A 699 -6.46 -20.48 3.08
N PHE A 700 -7.23 -19.41 3.28
CA PHE A 700 -7.82 -19.06 4.57
C PHE A 700 -8.86 -20.07 5.06
N GLU A 701 -9.41 -20.91 4.16
CA GLU A 701 -10.23 -22.07 4.52
C GLU A 701 -9.40 -23.19 5.18
N THR A 702 -8.09 -23.25 4.93
CA THR A 702 -7.20 -24.33 5.40
C THR A 702 -6.54 -24.08 6.75
N ILE A 703 -6.51 -22.81 7.20
CA ILE A 703 -5.91 -22.40 8.47
C ILE A 703 -7.01 -22.07 9.48
N ASP A 704 -6.89 -22.58 10.71
CA ASP A 704 -7.89 -22.45 11.77
C ASP A 704 -7.81 -21.09 12.50
#